data_AF-A0A6D2K555-F1
#
_entry.id   AF-A0A6D2K555-F1
#
_cell.length_a   1.000
_cell.length_b   1.000
_cell.length_c   1.000
_cell.angle_alpha   90.00
_cell.angle_beta   90.00
_cell.angle_gamma   90.00
#
_symmetry.space_group_name_H-M   'P 1'
#
loop_
_entity.id
_entity.type
_entity.pdbx_description
1 polymer ?
#
loop_
_entity_poly.entity_id
_entity_poly.type
_entity_poly.pdbx_seq_one_letter_code
_entity_poly.pdbx_strand_id
1 'polypeptide(L)'
;MVSTKLPLELEEEILTRIPPLSLHRFRAVCKQWNTLFDDKIFINNHFACARSRSEFEFMIYTDSKIYSVSFDLNEEDPNINVRELMSMDISRLVTLPCDGFFYSYKTVKTATVWNPWLRRTRLIEINEMPDSFHICGMGYDSSRPEKSYKLVGYILSQLVRYVIYEFASNSWKYFDDDAHNPAKQGRYSLLWFNNVSMNGNLYWISNYCFETGRCFIRVLDCSKEIFKPFCTIRCKNKDSSHSPVLAAFKGDRFSLLEECRITRKIEIWVTKKKITNADDGDDVEWIKFMSVSIANFPILWHCHTSRIFSLGQLCSAVTAPASCIRFPQPIFHIIHHPQLSLLARQDLWHKRLAHTNNASLRSIISSKSISCNNDSLSSSCMACQLGKQIKLPFLPSNSSISKPFQLIHSDLWTSPIPSMSGIKYYVLFLDHHSHFLWVYPLRRKSEVFSKFRHFEAYIKTQFQSHIQAIQCDNGGEYKNSEFLKYFDTKGIQVRFSCPHTSQQNGKSERMIRTINNAIRALLFQAKLSPVYWVEALHVAVHILNILPSSSIHNRIPFTTLFNRTPTYTHLRVFGCLCFPNLNHSNLPKLSPRSTPCLFLGYPSQHRGYRCLDLKTNKIIISRHVFFDETIFPAAVTTNNTTSYHFLDIDDEPSPVFKEILQTPSLPPSTAPPQPSIPSLPTVTPPSVPNPPGHSMQTRSKHGIRKPKTHFSLLTTVSPIPNSHIQALSDPNWTPAMTDEYDAFIKTKTWDLVPRPTDTNIVRCMWRYTHKLDADGFLNRHKARLVANGKSQEEGIDYNETFSPVVKPGTIRAVLDVSLARDWPIHQLDVKNAFLHGELDETIYMHQPPGFTDKQFPNHVCRLRKAIYGLKQAPRAWNSRFAKYVTDLGFVCSKSDPSLFIYRKGNKQAYLLLYVDDILLTASDKVFLQQIIDSLKKEFPMSKSGKLHYFLGVKADFVNGGIFLSQKAYAEDIIRRAGMEDCKPCSTPVDLKSKLSSDSGELIPNPTQYRQLAGALQYLTFTRPDISYAVNQICLYMHAPRQPHYQALKRIIRYIKGTKGHGLQLLKGKVDQLTAYTDADWGGCPDSRRSTSGYCVYLGGNLVSWSSKRQQTVSRSSAEAEYRGVANVVAELCWIRNLLLELGCPITKASLVYCDNISAVYLSHNPVKHQRTKHVELDIHFVREKVAIGQVKVVHVPCSLQYADIFTKGLPTKLFEDFRSSLTVRSPDAPTAGG
;
A
#
# COMPACT_ATOMS: atom_id res chain seq x y z
N MET A 1 12.41 58.72 21.60
CA MET A 1 11.60 57.48 21.65
C MET A 1 10.41 57.66 20.73
N VAL A 2 9.96 56.60 20.05
CA VAL A 2 8.66 56.53 19.38
C VAL A 2 8.07 55.18 19.74
N SER A 3 6.93 55.15 20.43
CA SER A 3 6.33 53.94 20.98
C SER A 3 5.49 53.20 19.93
N THR A 4 6.15 52.41 19.09
CA THR A 4 5.47 51.36 18.32
C THR A 4 5.03 50.24 19.26
N LYS A 5 3.83 50.37 19.81
CA LYS A 5 3.15 49.32 20.59
C LYS A 5 3.11 47.99 19.83
N LEU A 6 3.01 46.90 20.57
CA LEU A 6 2.63 45.61 19.99
C LEU A 6 1.16 45.69 19.49
N PRO A 7 0.72 44.75 18.65
CA PRO A 7 -0.71 44.54 18.45
C PRO A 7 -1.37 44.34 19.82
N LEU A 8 -2.42 45.10 20.14
CA LEU A 8 -3.05 45.13 21.47
C LEU A 8 -3.40 43.73 22.00
N GLU A 9 -3.92 42.87 21.12
CA GLU A 9 -4.25 41.46 21.40
C GLU A 9 -3.03 40.66 21.92
N LEU A 10 -1.82 40.95 21.39
CA LEU A 10 -0.57 40.29 21.77
C LEU A 10 0.06 40.94 23.02
N GLU A 11 -0.16 42.24 23.24
CA GLU A 11 0.23 42.96 24.46
C GLU A 11 -0.59 42.43 25.66
N GLU A 12 -1.91 42.31 25.50
CA GLU A 12 -2.84 41.72 26.49
C GLU A 12 -2.60 40.22 26.72
N GLU A 13 -2.34 39.42 25.67
CA GLU A 13 -2.07 37.99 25.84
C GLU A 13 -0.70 37.71 26.49
N ILE A 14 0.27 38.60 26.37
CA ILE A 14 1.51 38.54 27.17
C ILE A 14 1.20 38.90 28.63
N LEU A 15 0.57 40.05 28.89
CA LEU A 15 0.26 40.55 30.24
C LEU A 15 -0.56 39.54 31.07
N THR A 16 -1.67 39.05 30.51
CA THR A 16 -2.59 38.10 31.18
C THR A 16 -1.98 36.72 31.48
N ARG A 17 -0.76 36.44 31.00
CA ARG A 17 -0.08 35.14 31.12
C ARG A 17 1.30 35.22 31.79
N ILE A 18 1.77 36.38 32.25
CA ILE A 18 3.00 36.50 33.05
C ILE A 18 2.75 35.86 34.44
N PRO A 19 3.53 34.83 34.85
CA PRO A 19 3.34 34.19 36.15
C PRO A 19 4.10 34.98 37.23
N PRO A 20 3.45 35.44 38.31
CA PRO A 20 3.91 36.62 39.07
C PRO A 20 5.30 36.54 39.71
N LEU A 21 5.87 35.36 40.00
CA LEU A 21 7.07 35.25 40.84
C LEU A 21 7.99 34.04 40.54
N SER A 22 8.09 33.53 39.29
CA SER A 22 9.14 32.50 39.00
C SER A 22 9.67 32.40 37.56
N LEU A 23 10.99 32.60 37.44
CA LEU A 23 11.81 32.43 36.24
C LEU A 23 11.63 31.05 35.56
N HIS A 24 11.44 29.99 36.35
CA HIS A 24 11.30 28.63 35.83
C HIS A 24 9.91 28.35 35.22
N ARG A 25 8.84 29.02 35.69
CA ARG A 25 7.53 28.96 35.02
C ARG A 25 7.54 29.79 33.73
N PHE A 26 8.11 30.99 33.76
CA PHE A 26 8.17 31.85 32.57
C PHE A 26 8.88 31.15 31.39
N ARG A 27 10.03 30.50 31.60
CA ARG A 27 10.71 29.71 30.57
C ARG A 27 9.88 28.55 29.99
N ALA A 28 8.94 28.00 30.75
CA ALA A 28 8.00 26.98 30.26
C ALA A 28 6.84 27.62 29.46
N VAL A 29 6.33 28.78 29.90
CA VAL A 29 5.32 29.57 29.19
C VAL A 29 5.84 30.02 27.82
N CYS A 30 7.06 30.59 27.72
CA CYS A 30 7.64 30.95 26.42
C CYS A 30 7.86 29.74 25.49
N LYS A 31 8.05 28.54 26.03
CA LYS A 31 8.09 27.30 25.24
C LYS A 31 6.71 26.89 24.70
N GLN A 32 5.63 27.20 25.43
CA GLN A 32 4.26 27.00 24.94
C GLN A 32 3.84 28.08 23.94
N TRP A 33 4.25 29.34 24.13
CA TRP A 33 4.04 30.44 23.16
C TRP A 33 4.69 30.14 21.80
N ASN A 34 5.92 29.62 21.78
CA ASN A 34 6.59 29.11 20.56
C ASN A 34 5.93 27.84 19.95
N THR A 35 4.81 27.36 20.50
CA THR A 35 3.96 26.32 19.90
C THR A 35 2.52 26.78 19.65
N LEU A 36 2.22 28.05 19.91
CA LEU A 36 0.91 28.68 19.68
C LEU A 36 0.91 29.58 18.44
N PHE A 37 2.00 30.30 18.18
CA PHE A 37 2.17 31.06 16.95
C PHE A 37 2.56 30.14 15.77
N ASP A 38 1.99 30.38 14.60
CA ASP A 38 2.46 29.79 13.33
C ASP A 38 3.91 30.25 13.02
N ASP A 39 4.57 29.61 12.03
CA ASP A 39 6.00 29.75 11.69
C ASP A 39 6.50 31.19 11.33
N LYS A 40 5.67 32.22 11.52
CA LYS A 40 5.86 33.65 11.25
C LYS A 40 6.33 34.47 12.46
N ILE A 41 6.18 33.98 13.69
CA ILE A 41 6.59 34.68 14.92
C ILE A 41 7.35 33.74 15.86
N PHE A 42 8.53 34.17 16.32
CA PHE A 42 9.40 33.41 17.22
C PHE A 42 9.86 34.23 18.42
N ILE A 43 9.91 33.60 19.60
CA ILE A 43 10.25 34.24 20.88
C ILE A 43 11.51 33.59 21.48
N ASN A 44 12.63 34.31 21.50
CA ASN A 44 13.91 33.80 22.00
C ASN A 44 14.02 33.92 23.53
N ASN A 45 13.78 32.81 24.23
CA ASN A 45 13.78 32.73 25.71
C ASN A 45 15.16 32.45 26.35
N HIS A 46 16.26 32.60 25.59
CA HIS A 46 17.62 32.33 26.09
C HIS A 46 18.41 33.58 26.50
N PHE A 47 17.89 34.79 26.24
CA PHE A 47 18.37 35.99 26.92
C PHE A 47 17.92 35.95 28.40
N ALA A 48 18.89 36.05 29.29
CA ALA A 48 18.71 36.24 30.73
C ALA A 48 19.96 36.98 31.25
N CYS A 49 20.22 38.16 30.69
CA CYS A 49 21.40 38.97 31.00
C CYS A 49 21.14 39.87 32.20
N ALA A 50 20.87 39.23 33.35
CA ALA A 50 20.53 39.87 34.62
C ALA A 50 21.51 40.99 35.01
N ARG A 51 21.04 42.25 34.96
CA ARG A 51 21.66 43.37 35.69
C ARG A 51 21.06 43.50 37.10
N SER A 52 19.76 43.25 37.24
CA SER A 52 19.11 42.83 38.50
C SER A 52 18.63 41.37 38.41
N ARG A 53 18.12 40.81 39.51
CA ARG A 53 17.45 39.48 39.50
C ARG A 53 15.98 39.54 39.07
N SER A 54 15.45 40.73 38.81
CA SER A 54 14.02 40.99 38.62
C SER A 54 13.66 41.52 37.23
N GLU A 55 14.60 42.18 36.53
CA GLU A 55 14.48 42.54 35.12
C GLU A 55 14.56 41.29 34.21
N PHE A 56 13.62 41.20 33.27
CA PHE A 56 13.62 40.23 32.17
C PHE A 56 13.69 40.96 30.83
N GLU A 57 14.42 40.40 29.87
CA GLU A 57 14.44 40.84 28.46
C GLU A 57 14.41 39.61 27.54
N PHE A 58 13.56 39.63 26.52
CA PHE A 58 13.54 38.63 25.45
C PHE A 58 13.20 39.27 24.09
N MET A 59 13.59 38.61 23.01
CA MET A 59 13.34 39.11 21.64
C MET A 59 12.20 38.35 20.95
N ILE A 60 11.30 39.12 20.33
CA ILE A 60 10.26 38.65 19.41
C ILE A 60 10.68 38.99 17.98
N TYR A 61 10.71 37.98 17.12
CA TYR A 61 10.99 38.08 15.70
C TYR A 61 9.67 37.86 14.93
N THR A 62 9.39 38.68 13.92
CA THR A 62 8.26 38.50 13.00
C THR A 62 8.74 38.44 11.55
N ASP A 63 7.85 38.15 10.59
CA ASP A 63 8.10 38.23 9.14
C ASP A 63 8.79 39.55 8.67
N SER A 64 8.67 40.65 9.43
CA SER A 64 9.08 41.99 9.00
C SER A 64 9.72 42.89 10.06
N LYS A 65 9.79 42.48 11.33
CA LYS A 65 10.33 43.30 12.44
C LYS A 65 10.96 42.44 13.55
N ILE A 66 11.88 43.04 14.31
CA ILE A 66 12.46 42.46 15.53
C ILE A 66 12.25 43.44 16.69
N TYR A 67 11.68 42.94 17.78
CA TYR A 67 11.41 43.68 19.02
C TYR A 67 12.19 43.06 20.18
N SER A 68 12.81 43.89 21.03
CA SER A 68 13.07 43.53 22.42
C SER A 68 11.83 43.86 23.24
N VAL A 69 11.52 42.99 24.19
CA VAL A 69 10.47 43.18 25.19
C VAL A 69 11.11 42.97 26.55
N SER A 70 11.05 43.99 27.41
CA SER A 70 11.56 43.91 28.78
C SER A 70 10.57 44.45 29.81
N PHE A 71 10.61 43.88 31.02
CA PHE A 71 9.85 44.30 32.19
C PHE A 71 10.54 43.81 33.47
N ASP A 72 10.28 44.47 34.60
CA ASP A 72 10.68 43.99 35.93
C ASP A 72 9.51 43.25 36.59
N LEU A 73 9.78 42.12 37.25
CA LEU A 73 8.75 41.31 37.93
C LEU A 73 8.39 41.81 39.35
N ASN A 74 9.04 42.85 39.86
CA ASN A 74 8.79 43.39 41.21
C ASN A 74 7.81 44.58 41.24
N GLU A 75 7.41 45.13 40.08
CA GLU A 75 6.37 46.16 40.00
C GLU A 75 4.98 45.51 40.08
N GLU A 76 4.03 46.11 40.82
CA GLU A 76 2.67 45.54 40.97
C GLU A 76 1.88 45.53 39.65
N ASP A 77 2.21 46.43 38.72
CA ASP A 77 1.66 46.49 37.36
C ASP A 77 2.84 46.62 36.37
N PRO A 78 3.46 45.49 35.95
CA PRO A 78 4.80 45.46 35.38
C PRO A 78 4.86 46.12 33.99
N ASN A 79 5.53 47.27 33.92
CA ASN A 79 5.39 48.19 32.79
C ASN A 79 6.21 47.72 31.56
N ILE A 80 5.55 47.01 30.63
CA ILE A 80 6.22 46.34 29.51
C ILE A 80 6.85 47.35 28.54
N ASN A 81 8.18 47.43 28.57
CA ASN A 81 9.00 48.25 27.70
C ASN A 81 9.25 47.51 26.37
N VAL A 82 8.39 47.76 25.40
CA VAL A 82 8.53 47.27 24.02
C VAL A 82 9.45 48.20 23.24
N ARG A 83 10.59 47.66 22.78
CA ARG A 83 11.54 48.39 21.92
C ARG A 83 11.71 47.66 20.59
N GLU A 84 11.17 48.24 19.53
CA GLU A 84 11.54 47.83 18.16
C GLU A 84 13.04 48.04 17.97
N LEU A 85 13.78 46.93 17.76
CA LEU A 85 15.23 46.94 17.56
C LEU A 85 15.56 47.21 16.10
N MET A 86 14.81 46.61 15.18
CA MET A 86 14.90 46.82 13.75
C MET A 86 13.54 46.56 13.07
N SER A 87 13.18 47.39 12.11
CA SER A 87 12.37 46.95 10.99
C SER A 87 13.24 46.18 9.99
N MET A 88 12.71 45.12 9.38
CA MET A 88 13.45 44.29 8.42
C MET A 88 13.45 44.94 7.03
N ASP A 89 14.34 45.91 6.85
CA ASP A 89 14.96 46.06 5.53
C ASP A 89 15.96 44.91 5.34
N ILE A 90 15.52 43.91 4.57
CA ILE A 90 16.27 42.66 4.31
C ILE A 90 17.65 42.95 3.69
N SER A 91 17.84 44.11 3.05
CA SER A 91 19.13 44.51 2.45
C SER A 91 20.28 44.66 3.46
N ARG A 92 19.98 44.81 4.76
CA ARG A 92 21.00 44.93 5.82
C ARG A 92 21.41 43.60 6.47
N LEU A 93 20.69 42.50 6.19
CA LEU A 93 21.09 41.17 6.61
C LEU A 93 22.02 40.57 5.54
N VAL A 94 23.24 40.20 5.93
CA VAL A 94 24.15 39.44 5.06
C VAL A 94 23.71 37.98 5.03
N THR A 95 22.63 37.70 4.31
CA THR A 95 22.12 36.37 4.02
C THR A 95 23.01 35.66 3.01
N LEU A 96 24.07 35.02 3.51
CA LEU A 96 24.83 34.05 2.73
C LEU A 96 23.96 32.79 2.48
N PRO A 97 23.86 32.30 1.24
CA PRO A 97 22.94 31.21 0.88
C PRO A 97 23.48 29.85 1.35
N CYS A 98 23.16 29.49 2.60
CA CYS A 98 23.67 28.30 3.27
C CYS A 98 22.52 27.48 3.90
N ASP A 99 21.85 26.61 3.11
CA ASP A 99 20.85 25.58 3.49
C ASP A 99 20.05 25.81 4.80
N GLY A 100 19.45 27.00 4.91
CA GLY A 100 18.57 27.40 6.02
C GLY A 100 19.26 27.50 7.37
N PHE A 101 20.14 28.49 7.59
CA PHE A 101 20.65 28.86 8.91
C PHE A 101 20.54 30.37 9.12
N PHE A 102 20.02 30.81 10.27
CA PHE A 102 19.98 32.23 10.64
C PHE A 102 21.13 32.58 11.58
N TYR A 103 21.66 33.79 11.40
CA TYR A 103 22.82 34.28 12.12
C TYR A 103 22.61 35.75 12.56
N SER A 104 23.07 36.08 13.77
CA SER A 104 23.06 37.43 14.31
C SER A 104 24.34 37.72 15.12
N TYR A 105 24.98 38.85 14.83
CA TYR A 105 26.05 39.43 15.64
C TYR A 105 25.46 39.99 16.94
N LYS A 106 25.96 39.53 18.10
CA LYS A 106 25.66 40.16 19.39
C LYS A 106 26.74 41.20 19.77
N THR A 107 27.98 40.93 19.38
CA THR A 107 29.11 41.87 19.36
C THR A 107 30.09 41.41 18.26
N VAL A 108 31.16 42.16 17.99
CA VAL A 108 32.28 41.70 17.13
C VAL A 108 32.88 40.37 17.60
N LYS A 109 32.74 40.04 18.89
CA LYS A 109 33.34 38.87 19.55
C LYS A 109 32.40 37.67 19.73
N THR A 110 31.10 37.80 19.47
CA THR A 110 30.12 36.72 19.75
C THR A 110 29.01 36.59 18.72
N ALA A 111 28.77 35.34 18.32
CA ALA A 111 27.93 34.95 17.20
C ALA A 111 26.80 33.99 17.61
N THR A 112 25.55 34.32 17.29
CA THR A 112 24.40 33.42 17.57
C THR A 112 23.97 32.70 16.29
N VAL A 113 24.22 31.39 16.19
CA VAL A 113 23.89 30.55 15.02
C VAL A 113 22.70 29.65 15.32
N TRP A 114 21.68 29.68 14.46
CA TRP A 114 20.46 28.87 14.58
C TRP A 114 20.40 27.73 13.57
N ASN A 115 20.16 26.51 14.07
CA ASN A 115 20.00 25.29 13.28
C ASN A 115 18.52 24.85 13.28
N PRO A 116 17.76 24.99 12.17
CA PRO A 116 16.38 24.51 12.08
C PRO A 116 16.27 22.99 12.00
N TRP A 117 17.23 22.32 11.34
CA TRP A 117 17.25 20.87 11.18
C TRP A 117 17.27 20.13 12.52
N LEU A 118 17.95 20.71 13.53
CA LEU A 118 17.99 20.22 14.92
C LEU A 118 17.12 21.05 15.89
N ARG A 119 16.48 22.12 15.40
CA ARG A 119 15.74 23.15 16.18
C ARG A 119 16.51 23.64 17.42
N ARG A 120 17.79 23.97 17.25
CA ARG A 120 18.70 24.42 18.32
C ARG A 120 19.51 25.65 17.90
N THR A 121 19.62 26.59 18.81
CA THR A 121 20.53 27.74 18.70
C THR A 121 21.79 27.47 19.51
N ARG A 122 22.96 27.89 19.01
CA ARG A 122 24.21 27.95 19.79
C ARG A 122 24.82 29.35 19.70
N LEU A 123 25.42 29.79 20.80
CA LEU A 123 26.39 30.87 20.78
C LEU A 123 27.76 30.29 20.40
N ILE A 124 28.51 31.02 19.59
CA ILE A 124 29.91 30.78 19.24
C ILE A 124 30.69 32.02 19.66
N GLU A 125 31.84 31.83 20.31
CA GLU A 125 32.76 32.92 20.59
C GLU A 125 33.79 33.04 19.46
N ILE A 126 34.03 34.28 19.02
CA ILE A 126 34.98 34.64 17.96
C ILE A 126 36.24 35.27 18.61
N ASN A 127 36.42 35.08 19.92
CA ASN A 127 37.45 35.72 20.74
C ASN A 127 38.91 35.45 20.30
N GLU A 128 39.15 34.41 19.50
CA GLU A 128 40.48 33.98 19.03
C GLU A 128 40.83 34.49 17.62
N MET A 129 39.92 35.19 16.92
CA MET A 129 40.11 35.64 15.52
C MET A 129 40.58 37.11 15.47
N PRO A 130 41.71 37.43 14.80
CA PRO A 130 42.18 38.82 14.67
C PRO A 130 41.41 39.67 13.65
N ASP A 131 40.94 39.05 12.56
CA ASP A 131 40.50 39.73 11.33
C ASP A 131 39.01 39.48 10.99
N SER A 132 38.50 40.22 10.01
CA SER A 132 37.12 40.07 9.51
C SER A 132 36.89 38.71 8.82
N PHE A 133 36.28 37.79 9.57
CA PHE A 133 35.89 36.45 9.12
C PHE A 133 34.57 36.48 8.32
N HIS A 134 34.58 35.90 7.12
CA HIS A 134 33.42 35.77 6.23
C HIS A 134 33.03 34.30 6.07
N ILE A 135 31.79 33.95 6.40
CA ILE A 135 31.25 32.59 6.26
C ILE A 135 31.01 32.27 4.77
N CYS A 136 31.23 31.02 4.37
CA CYS A 136 31.01 30.51 3.00
C CYS A 136 30.04 29.33 2.92
N GLY A 137 29.84 28.55 3.99
CA GLY A 137 28.96 27.38 3.98
C GLY A 137 29.04 26.56 5.27
N MET A 138 28.19 25.54 5.43
CA MET A 138 28.26 24.62 6.57
C MET A 138 27.92 23.19 6.14
N GLY A 139 28.83 22.25 6.37
CA GLY A 139 28.68 20.84 6.00
C GLY A 139 28.48 19.93 7.20
N TYR A 140 28.32 18.63 6.93
CA TYR A 140 28.42 17.57 7.94
C TYR A 140 29.45 16.54 7.50
N ASP A 141 30.27 16.10 8.45
CA ASP A 141 31.24 15.03 8.20
C ASP A 141 30.51 13.69 8.13
N SER A 142 30.49 13.10 6.94
CA SER A 142 29.83 11.82 6.68
C SER A 142 30.64 10.61 7.14
N SER A 143 31.90 10.79 7.54
CA SER A 143 32.78 9.71 8.00
C SER A 143 32.61 9.37 9.50
N ARG A 144 32.01 10.26 10.30
CA ARG A 144 31.82 10.07 11.74
C ARG A 144 30.37 9.67 12.08
N PRO A 145 30.14 8.65 12.93
CA PRO A 145 28.80 8.09 13.16
C PRO A 145 27.79 9.08 13.78
N GLU A 146 28.26 10.09 14.51
CA GLU A 146 27.41 11.10 15.14
C GLU A 146 27.04 12.29 14.21
N LYS A 147 27.56 12.31 12.97
CA LYS A 147 27.41 13.43 12.01
C LYS A 147 27.84 14.79 12.59
N SER A 148 29.14 14.93 12.88
CA SER A 148 29.72 16.20 13.32
C SER A 148 29.61 17.27 12.22
N TYR A 149 28.87 18.35 12.51
CA TYR A 149 28.75 19.51 11.63
C TYR A 149 30.04 20.35 11.64
N LYS A 150 30.34 21.00 10.51
CA LYS A 150 31.52 21.85 10.29
C LYS A 150 31.12 23.14 9.56
N LEU A 151 31.38 24.31 10.15
CA LEU A 151 31.19 25.62 9.52
C LEU A 151 32.45 25.99 8.75
N VAL A 152 32.32 26.53 7.54
CA VAL A 152 33.43 26.96 6.69
C VAL A 152 33.28 28.45 6.37
N GLY A 153 34.39 29.17 6.47
CA GLY A 153 34.53 30.55 6.01
C GLY A 153 35.95 30.85 5.54
N TYR A 154 36.25 32.12 5.39
CA TYR A 154 37.55 32.63 5.00
C TYR A 154 37.85 33.97 5.68
N ILE A 155 39.13 34.31 5.74
CA ILE A 155 39.63 35.59 6.23
C ILE A 155 40.28 36.32 5.04
N LEU A 156 39.93 37.59 4.89
CA LEU A 156 40.56 38.51 3.94
C LEU A 156 41.71 39.23 4.63
N SER A 157 42.94 38.78 4.35
CA SER A 157 44.18 39.48 4.69
C SER A 157 44.93 39.82 3.38
N GLN A 158 46.24 40.04 3.43
CA GLN A 158 47.07 40.07 2.21
C GLN A 158 47.04 38.73 1.44
N LEU A 159 46.65 37.65 2.10
CA LEU A 159 46.33 36.34 1.50
C LEU A 159 44.92 35.90 1.92
N VAL A 160 44.26 35.11 1.07
CA VAL A 160 42.98 34.45 1.41
C VAL A 160 43.28 33.18 2.20
N ARG A 161 42.81 33.13 3.45
CA ARG A 161 42.89 31.94 4.31
C ARG A 161 41.51 31.34 4.51
N TYR A 162 41.35 30.04 4.30
CA TYR A 162 40.10 29.34 4.59
C TYR A 162 40.13 28.80 6.02
N VAL A 163 38.99 28.84 6.72
CA VAL A 163 38.91 28.44 8.14
C VAL A 163 37.67 27.60 8.37
N ILE A 164 37.82 26.52 9.14
CA ILE A 164 36.76 25.57 9.49
C ILE A 164 36.57 25.50 11.01
N TYR A 165 35.33 25.59 11.48
CA TYR A 165 34.96 25.35 12.88
C TYR A 165 34.27 23.99 13.01
N GLU A 166 34.77 23.11 13.88
CA GLU A 166 34.14 21.82 14.16
C GLU A 166 33.26 21.90 15.42
N PHE A 167 31.93 21.77 15.24
CA PHE A 167 30.95 21.93 16.33
C PHE A 167 30.99 20.84 17.40
N ALA A 168 31.74 19.75 17.16
CA ALA A 168 31.90 18.62 18.07
C ALA A 168 33.09 18.80 19.02
N SER A 169 34.24 19.27 18.51
CA SER A 169 35.45 19.59 19.29
C SER A 169 35.47 21.02 19.82
N ASN A 170 34.61 21.90 19.28
CA ASN A 170 34.57 23.33 19.59
C ASN A 170 35.89 24.06 19.26
N SER A 171 36.54 23.66 18.16
CA SER A 171 37.87 24.13 17.74
C SER A 171 37.89 24.66 16.30
N TRP A 172 38.75 25.64 16.04
CA TRP A 172 39.05 26.15 14.69
C TRP A 172 40.21 25.38 14.03
N LYS A 173 40.17 25.23 12.70
CA LYS A 173 41.25 24.76 11.82
C LYS A 173 41.44 25.74 10.66
N TYR A 174 42.70 26.04 10.31
CA TYR A 174 43.07 27.02 9.31
C TYR A 174 43.75 26.34 8.11
N PHE A 175 43.49 26.84 6.90
CA PHE A 175 43.97 26.29 5.63
C PHE A 175 44.42 27.45 4.71
N ASP A 176 45.71 27.49 4.36
CA ASP A 176 46.30 28.52 3.50
C ASP A 176 46.29 28.08 2.02
N ASP A 177 45.80 28.93 1.11
CA ASP A 177 45.57 28.61 -0.31
C ASP A 177 46.82 28.71 -1.20
N ASP A 178 47.97 29.12 -0.65
CA ASP A 178 49.25 29.27 -1.34
C ASP A 178 50.44 28.89 -0.45
N ALA A 179 50.96 27.67 -0.65
CA ALA A 179 52.22 27.21 -0.06
C ALA A 179 53.38 27.13 -1.08
N HIS A 180 53.11 27.21 -2.39
CA HIS A 180 54.00 26.68 -3.45
C HIS A 180 54.10 27.53 -4.74
N ASN A 181 53.65 28.79 -4.78
CA ASN A 181 53.87 29.63 -5.97
C ASN A 181 54.09 31.14 -5.68
N PRO A 182 55.34 31.58 -5.46
CA PRO A 182 55.66 32.99 -5.19
C PRO A 182 55.23 33.98 -6.29
N ALA A 183 55.12 33.54 -7.54
CA ALA A 183 54.87 34.41 -8.70
C ALA A 183 53.44 35.00 -8.78
N LYS A 184 52.59 34.77 -7.77
CA LYS A 184 51.19 35.26 -7.72
C LYS A 184 50.87 36.25 -6.60
N GLN A 185 51.82 36.58 -5.73
CA GLN A 185 51.60 37.41 -4.53
C GLN A 185 51.07 38.86 -4.78
N GLY A 186 50.93 39.30 -6.04
CA GLY A 186 50.46 40.64 -6.42
C GLY A 186 49.20 40.71 -7.29
N ARG A 187 48.36 39.65 -7.38
CA ARG A 187 47.19 39.63 -8.30
C ARG A 187 45.87 39.10 -7.72
N TYR A 188 45.66 39.20 -6.40
CA TYR A 188 44.39 38.85 -5.76
C TYR A 188 43.44 40.05 -5.54
N SER A 189 43.74 41.20 -6.15
CA SER A 189 43.20 42.54 -5.88
C SER A 189 41.67 42.67 -5.96
N LEU A 190 41.00 41.88 -6.80
CA LEU A 190 39.54 41.69 -6.76
C LEU A 190 39.20 40.21 -7.01
N LEU A 191 38.85 39.52 -5.93
CA LEU A 191 38.06 38.28 -5.96
C LEU A 191 36.71 38.59 -5.31
N TRP A 192 35.61 38.43 -6.05
CA TRP A 192 34.24 38.50 -5.53
C TRP A 192 33.46 37.27 -6.01
N PHE A 193 32.46 36.86 -5.23
CA PHE A 193 31.58 35.68 -5.45
C PHE A 193 32.24 34.30 -5.24
N ASN A 194 32.66 34.02 -4.00
CA ASN A 194 33.04 32.67 -3.55
C ASN A 194 31.79 31.82 -3.22
N ASN A 195 31.20 31.16 -4.23
CA ASN A 195 30.18 30.14 -4.00
C ASN A 195 30.84 28.82 -3.59
N VAL A 196 30.31 28.15 -2.55
CA VAL A 196 30.79 26.84 -2.09
C VAL A 196 29.74 25.76 -2.28
N SER A 197 30.05 24.76 -3.11
CA SER A 197 29.19 23.58 -3.29
C SER A 197 29.73 22.38 -2.50
N MET A 198 28.84 21.51 -2.02
CA MET A 198 29.16 20.57 -0.93
C MET A 198 28.72 19.14 -1.27
N ASN A 199 29.61 18.16 -1.12
CA ASN A 199 29.26 16.74 -1.26
C ASN A 199 30.00 15.88 -0.22
N GLY A 200 29.46 15.87 1.01
CA GLY A 200 30.07 15.16 2.13
C GLY A 200 31.39 15.82 2.55
N ASN A 201 32.51 15.14 2.31
CA ASN A 201 33.82 15.59 2.76
C ASN A 201 34.59 16.42 1.70
N LEU A 202 34.03 16.59 0.48
CA LEU A 202 34.60 17.43 -0.58
C LEU A 202 33.84 18.77 -0.70
N TYR A 203 34.60 19.86 -0.75
CA TYR A 203 34.13 21.26 -0.75
C TYR A 203 34.68 21.95 -2.02
N TRP A 204 33.78 22.46 -2.86
CA TRP A 204 34.10 23.03 -4.17
C TRP A 204 34.07 24.54 -4.11
N ILE A 205 35.16 25.21 -4.48
CA ILE A 205 35.35 26.66 -4.27
C ILE A 205 35.69 27.32 -5.60
N SER A 206 34.94 28.36 -5.99
CA SER A 206 35.13 29.12 -7.23
C SER A 206 35.61 30.55 -6.98
N ASN A 207 36.77 30.93 -7.51
CA ASN A 207 37.37 32.25 -7.38
C ASN A 207 37.47 32.91 -8.77
N TYR A 208 36.75 34.02 -9.02
CA TYR A 208 36.76 34.71 -10.32
C TYR A 208 37.76 35.86 -10.39
N CYS A 209 38.63 35.86 -11.40
CA CYS A 209 39.64 36.89 -11.63
C CYS A 209 39.22 37.83 -12.79
N PHE A 210 38.85 39.06 -12.43
CA PHE A 210 38.41 40.09 -13.38
C PHE A 210 39.49 40.46 -14.42
N GLU A 211 40.77 40.56 -14.02
CA GLU A 211 41.88 40.92 -14.93
C GLU A 211 42.03 39.93 -16.10
N THR A 212 41.89 38.63 -15.82
CA THR A 212 42.16 37.57 -16.81
C THR A 212 40.92 37.06 -17.52
N GLY A 213 39.72 37.43 -17.05
CA GLY A 213 38.44 36.90 -17.55
C GLY A 213 38.29 35.39 -17.30
N ARG A 214 38.84 34.89 -16.18
CA ARG A 214 38.84 33.44 -15.86
C ARG A 214 38.26 33.17 -14.49
N CYS A 215 37.43 32.13 -14.42
CA CYS A 215 37.02 31.49 -13.17
C CYS A 215 37.99 30.36 -12.86
N PHE A 216 38.61 30.39 -11.68
CA PHE A 216 39.45 29.32 -11.16
C PHE A 216 38.63 28.48 -10.17
N ILE A 217 38.61 27.17 -10.36
CA ILE A 217 37.87 26.26 -9.49
C ILE A 217 38.88 25.35 -8.80
N ARG A 218 38.77 25.27 -7.48
CA ARG A 218 39.62 24.50 -6.57
C ARG A 218 38.75 23.59 -5.68
N VAL A 219 39.32 22.51 -5.15
CA VAL A 219 38.65 21.56 -4.27
C VAL A 219 39.43 21.42 -2.96
N LEU A 220 38.71 21.49 -1.85
CA LEU A 220 39.20 21.18 -0.51
C LEU A 220 38.67 19.80 -0.08
N ASP A 221 39.58 18.86 0.17
CA ASP A 221 39.26 17.53 0.70
C ASP A 221 39.44 17.54 2.23
N CYS A 222 38.35 17.73 2.95
CA CYS A 222 38.31 17.76 4.41
C CYS A 222 38.54 16.39 5.07
N SER A 223 38.73 15.31 4.29
CA SER A 223 39.18 14.01 4.80
C SER A 223 40.70 13.81 4.72
N LYS A 224 41.37 14.57 3.85
CA LYS A 224 42.84 14.54 3.67
C LYS A 224 43.54 15.82 4.14
N GLU A 225 42.77 16.87 4.44
CA GLU A 225 43.23 18.21 4.85
C GLU A 225 44.11 18.89 3.78
N ILE A 226 43.80 18.64 2.49
CA ILE A 226 44.52 19.13 1.30
C ILE A 226 43.61 19.96 0.40
N PHE A 227 44.15 21.07 -0.11
CA PHE A 227 43.59 21.89 -1.18
C PHE A 227 44.19 21.49 -2.53
N LYS A 228 43.39 21.40 -3.61
CA LYS A 228 43.87 21.16 -4.98
C LYS A 228 43.23 22.13 -5.99
N PRO A 229 43.94 22.58 -7.03
CA PRO A 229 43.31 23.12 -8.23
C PRO A 229 42.47 22.02 -8.90
N PHE A 230 41.44 22.40 -9.66
CA PHE A 230 40.55 21.45 -10.33
C PHE A 230 40.25 21.80 -11.80
N CYS A 231 39.93 23.07 -12.10
CA CYS A 231 39.86 23.53 -13.50
C CYS A 231 39.95 25.07 -13.60
N THR A 232 40.11 25.58 -14.82
CA THR A 232 40.07 27.03 -15.12
C THR A 232 39.19 27.28 -16.35
N ILE A 233 38.13 28.07 -16.17
CA ILE A 233 37.12 28.36 -17.21
C ILE A 233 37.32 29.79 -17.73
N ARG A 234 37.36 29.95 -19.06
CA ARG A 234 37.57 31.25 -19.73
C ARG A 234 36.22 31.88 -20.12
N CYS A 235 35.84 32.93 -19.41
CA CYS A 235 34.61 33.68 -19.67
C CYS A 235 34.80 34.59 -20.91
N LYS A 236 33.80 34.65 -21.81
CA LYS A 236 33.93 35.35 -23.10
C LYS A 236 33.55 36.83 -23.09
N ASN A 237 32.77 37.30 -22.11
CA ASN A 237 32.35 38.69 -21.99
C ASN A 237 33.03 39.35 -20.79
N LYS A 238 33.57 40.56 -20.96
CA LYS A 238 34.11 41.37 -19.85
C LYS A 238 33.02 42.06 -19.04
N ASP A 239 31.92 42.44 -19.68
CA ASP A 239 30.93 43.37 -19.13
C ASP A 239 29.72 42.69 -18.46
N SER A 240 29.72 41.37 -18.31
CA SER A 240 28.66 40.62 -17.64
C SER A 240 29.08 40.20 -16.23
N SER A 241 28.58 40.91 -15.21
CA SER A 241 28.74 40.62 -13.77
C SER A 241 27.92 39.40 -13.31
N HIS A 242 27.82 38.36 -14.14
CA HIS A 242 26.89 37.23 -13.98
C HIS A 242 27.64 35.92 -14.16
N SER A 243 27.74 35.14 -13.09
CA SER A 243 28.63 33.98 -12.99
C SER A 243 28.11 32.75 -13.77
N PRO A 244 28.99 31.95 -14.42
CA PRO A 244 28.62 30.63 -14.91
C PRO A 244 28.41 29.66 -13.74
N VAL A 245 27.21 29.12 -13.59
CA VAL A 245 26.90 28.13 -12.56
C VAL A 245 27.40 26.75 -12.99
N LEU A 246 28.34 26.19 -12.24
CA LEU A 246 28.82 24.81 -12.43
C LEU A 246 28.03 23.85 -11.52
N ALA A 247 27.54 22.75 -12.09
CA ALA A 247 26.80 21.73 -11.35
C ALA A 247 27.47 20.34 -11.47
N ALA A 248 27.93 19.78 -10.35
CA ALA A 248 28.49 18.44 -10.29
C ALA A 248 27.40 17.43 -9.86
N PHE A 249 27.13 16.41 -10.68
CA PHE A 249 25.94 15.57 -10.52
C PHE A 249 26.05 14.51 -9.40
N LYS A 250 25.10 14.57 -8.47
CA LYS A 250 24.58 13.43 -7.70
C LYS A 250 23.21 13.06 -8.27
N GLY A 251 22.77 11.81 -8.08
CA GLY A 251 21.65 11.23 -8.83
C GLY A 251 20.30 11.96 -8.66
N ASP A 252 19.56 12.02 -9.78
CA ASP A 252 18.10 12.11 -9.88
C ASP A 252 17.39 13.31 -9.21
N ARG A 253 18.07 14.45 -9.03
CA ARG A 253 17.42 15.75 -8.74
C ARG A 253 18.07 16.93 -9.45
N PHE A 254 17.25 17.79 -10.06
CA PHE A 254 17.58 19.19 -10.34
C PHE A 254 16.89 20.06 -9.29
N SER A 255 17.66 20.71 -8.42
CA SER A 255 17.13 21.61 -7.38
C SER A 255 18.18 22.64 -6.96
N LEU A 256 18.36 23.69 -7.76
CA LEU A 256 19.18 24.88 -7.43
C LEU A 256 18.99 26.09 -8.39
N LEU A 257 18.02 26.03 -9.32
CA LEU A 257 17.81 27.10 -10.33
C LEU A 257 16.95 28.28 -9.84
N GLU A 258 16.20 28.14 -8.74
CA GLU A 258 15.40 29.25 -8.19
C GLU A 258 16.21 30.25 -7.36
N GLU A 259 17.35 29.83 -6.77
CA GLU A 259 18.14 30.67 -5.85
C GLU A 259 19.26 31.45 -6.56
N CYS A 260 19.59 31.09 -7.80
CA CYS A 260 20.62 31.76 -8.59
C CYS A 260 20.11 33.07 -9.20
N ARG A 261 20.37 34.22 -8.56
CA ARG A 261 20.08 35.57 -9.09
C ARG A 261 20.91 35.90 -10.34
N ILE A 262 20.50 35.43 -11.51
CA ILE A 262 21.25 35.58 -12.78
C ILE A 262 20.66 36.70 -13.67
N THR A 263 21.50 37.71 -13.95
CA THR A 263 21.15 39.00 -14.57
C THR A 263 20.43 39.01 -15.93
N ARG A 264 20.67 38.01 -16.81
CA ARG A 264 20.16 37.97 -18.21
C ARG A 264 20.38 36.65 -18.97
N LYS A 265 21.46 35.93 -18.68
CA LYS A 265 21.87 34.75 -19.46
C LYS A 265 22.38 33.63 -18.55
N ILE A 266 21.75 32.47 -18.63
CA ILE A 266 22.18 31.24 -17.98
C ILE A 266 22.92 30.38 -19.02
N GLU A 267 24.10 29.87 -18.67
CA GLU A 267 24.81 28.86 -19.46
C GLU A 267 25.09 27.64 -18.59
N ILE A 268 24.45 26.51 -18.88
CA ILE A 268 24.65 25.27 -18.12
C ILE A 268 25.68 24.42 -18.87
N TRP A 269 26.71 24.01 -18.15
CA TRP A 269 27.80 23.16 -18.64
C TRP A 269 27.76 21.82 -17.91
N VAL A 270 27.91 20.73 -18.66
CA VAL A 270 27.81 19.35 -18.15
C VAL A 270 28.97 18.50 -18.64
N THR A 271 29.25 17.44 -17.90
CA THR A 271 30.29 16.45 -18.21
C THR A 271 29.63 15.16 -18.66
N LYS A 272 30.23 14.43 -19.62
CA LYS A 272 29.75 13.09 -20.00
C LYS A 272 30.09 12.01 -18.95
N LYS A 273 31.05 12.28 -18.07
CA LYS A 273 31.51 11.39 -16.99
C LYS A 273 31.16 12.00 -15.64
N LYS A 274 30.70 11.16 -14.71
CA LYS A 274 30.48 11.54 -13.31
C LYS A 274 31.83 11.69 -12.60
N ILE A 275 32.11 12.88 -12.09
CA ILE A 275 33.27 13.16 -11.23
C ILE A 275 33.05 12.46 -9.88
N THR A 276 34.04 11.71 -9.40
CA THR A 276 33.98 10.91 -8.16
C THR A 276 35.06 11.26 -7.14
N ASN A 277 36.24 11.68 -7.58
CA ASN A 277 37.34 12.21 -6.76
C ASN A 277 37.77 13.59 -7.25
N ALA A 278 38.55 14.32 -6.42
CA ALA A 278 39.17 15.58 -6.83
C ALA A 278 40.15 15.40 -8.01
N ASP A 279 40.82 14.24 -8.07
CA ASP A 279 41.82 13.88 -9.09
C ASP A 279 41.21 13.50 -10.45
N ASP A 280 39.88 13.35 -10.55
CA ASP A 280 39.20 13.04 -11.82
C ASP A 280 39.06 14.28 -12.74
N GLY A 281 39.57 15.45 -12.34
CA GLY A 281 39.14 16.78 -12.82
C GLY A 281 39.83 17.34 -14.07
N ASP A 282 41.15 17.18 -14.18
CA ASP A 282 41.94 17.88 -15.20
C ASP A 282 41.68 17.37 -16.64
N ASP A 283 41.30 16.09 -16.79
CA ASP A 283 40.97 15.43 -18.07
C ASP A 283 39.48 15.59 -18.50
N VAL A 284 38.70 16.45 -17.86
CA VAL A 284 37.24 16.52 -18.08
C VAL A 284 36.86 17.43 -19.25
N GLU A 285 36.34 16.83 -20.32
CA GLU A 285 35.69 17.57 -21.41
C GLU A 285 34.33 18.15 -20.95
N TRP A 286 34.25 19.48 -20.86
CA TRP A 286 33.04 20.22 -20.48
C TRP A 286 32.23 20.65 -21.70
N ILE A 287 30.99 20.16 -21.80
CA ILE A 287 30.08 20.44 -22.92
C ILE A 287 29.00 21.41 -22.46
N LYS A 288 28.79 22.49 -23.22
CA LYS A 288 27.67 23.40 -22.98
C LYS A 288 26.35 22.71 -23.32
N PHE A 289 25.54 22.44 -22.31
CA PHE A 289 24.28 21.71 -22.43
C PHE A 289 23.13 22.61 -22.90
N MET A 290 23.00 23.80 -22.31
CA MET A 290 22.00 24.78 -22.75
C MET A 290 22.47 26.22 -22.52
N SER A 291 21.85 27.13 -23.27
CA SER A 291 21.91 28.57 -23.00
C SER A 291 20.48 29.10 -22.92
N VAL A 292 20.13 29.80 -21.85
CA VAL A 292 18.85 30.49 -21.71
C VAL A 292 19.13 31.98 -21.62
N SER A 293 18.65 32.75 -22.58
CA SER A 293 18.66 34.22 -22.54
C SER A 293 17.25 34.69 -22.19
N ILE A 294 17.09 35.43 -21.10
CA ILE A 294 15.78 35.92 -20.65
C ILE A 294 15.68 37.41 -20.99
N ALA A 295 14.85 37.74 -21.96
CA ALA A 295 14.51 39.13 -22.28
C ALA A 295 13.65 39.74 -21.16
N ASN A 296 13.87 41.03 -20.88
CA ASN A 296 13.02 41.86 -20.01
C ASN A 296 12.92 41.47 -18.52
N PHE A 297 13.97 40.87 -17.94
CA PHE A 297 14.14 40.92 -16.47
C PHE A 297 14.63 42.32 -16.03
N PRO A 298 14.04 42.95 -15.00
CA PRO A 298 14.52 44.22 -14.45
C PRO A 298 15.91 44.05 -13.80
N ILE A 299 16.85 44.94 -14.12
CA ILE A 299 18.16 44.96 -13.43
C ILE A 299 18.02 45.74 -12.12
N LEU A 300 18.09 45.06 -10.98
CA LEU A 300 18.35 45.71 -9.70
C LEU A 300 19.87 45.93 -9.55
N TRP A 301 20.33 47.13 -9.86
CA TRP A 301 21.66 47.60 -9.47
C TRP A 301 21.67 47.94 -7.98
N HIS A 302 22.58 47.35 -7.20
CA HIS A 302 22.96 47.90 -5.91
C HIS A 302 23.95 49.05 -6.14
N CYS A 303 23.56 50.28 -5.82
CA CYS A 303 24.46 51.42 -5.75
C CYS A 303 24.81 51.72 -4.28
N HIS A 304 26.10 51.74 -3.96
CA HIS A 304 26.61 51.96 -2.60
C HIS A 304 26.84 53.46 -2.31
N THR A 305 25.79 54.29 -2.35
CA THR A 305 25.85 55.69 -1.85
C THR A 305 24.55 56.15 -1.22
N SER A 306 24.63 56.75 -0.03
CA SER A 306 23.50 57.27 0.74
C SER A 306 22.94 58.57 0.15
N ARG A 307 21.63 58.64 -0.15
CA ARG A 307 20.78 59.85 -0.05
C ARG A 307 19.28 59.53 -0.20
N ILE A 308 18.46 60.49 0.22
CA ILE A 308 16.99 60.40 0.38
C ILE A 308 16.29 60.95 -0.87
N PHE A 309 15.13 60.40 -1.24
CA PHE A 309 13.99 61.17 -1.77
C PHE A 309 12.65 60.49 -1.42
N SER A 310 11.54 61.22 -1.57
CA SER A 310 10.23 60.91 -0.96
C SER A 310 9.04 61.20 -1.90
N LEU A 311 7.82 61.28 -1.35
CA LEU A 311 6.49 61.38 -1.98
C LEU A 311 5.94 60.07 -2.60
N GLY A 312 4.62 59.84 -2.61
CA GLY A 312 3.55 60.56 -1.90
C GLY A 312 2.14 60.41 -2.52
N GLN A 313 1.13 60.33 -1.65
CA GLN A 313 -0.32 60.48 -1.92
C GLN A 313 -1.02 59.49 -2.89
N LEU A 314 -2.02 58.76 -2.38
CA LEU A 314 -3.43 59.13 -2.58
C LEU A 314 -4.32 58.44 -1.51
N CYS A 315 -5.42 59.07 -1.12
CA CYS A 315 -6.25 58.70 0.03
C CYS A 315 -7.75 58.75 -0.27
N SER A 316 -8.53 58.26 0.71
CA SER A 316 -9.89 58.70 1.07
C SER A 316 -11.11 58.15 0.33
N ALA A 317 -11.82 57.23 0.99
CA ALA A 317 -13.28 57.18 1.13
C ALA A 317 -13.67 56.24 2.29
N VAL A 318 -14.67 56.45 3.17
CA VAL A 318 -15.19 57.61 3.92
C VAL A 318 -16.30 57.07 4.85
N THR A 319 -16.12 57.22 6.18
CA THR A 319 -17.13 57.20 7.28
C THR A 319 -18.04 55.98 7.57
N ALA A 320 -18.40 55.84 8.86
CA ALA A 320 -19.45 54.95 9.43
C ALA A 320 -20.78 55.75 9.67
N PRO A 321 -21.82 55.37 10.49
CA PRO A 321 -21.74 54.84 11.88
C PRO A 321 -22.89 53.86 12.34
N ALA A 322 -22.88 53.52 13.65
CA ALA A 322 -23.98 53.41 14.65
C ALA A 322 -25.46 53.12 14.24
N SER A 323 -26.36 52.54 15.07
CA SER A 323 -26.32 51.86 16.40
C SER A 323 -27.75 51.40 16.83
N CYS A 324 -27.91 50.46 17.78
CA CYS A 324 -29.08 50.24 18.69
C CYS A 324 -28.90 48.93 19.51
N ILE A 325 -29.45 48.66 20.71
CA ILE A 325 -29.79 49.43 21.94
C ILE A 325 -29.92 48.39 23.13
N ARG A 326 -30.27 48.78 24.37
CA ARG A 326 -29.99 48.03 25.63
C ARG A 326 -31.01 46.98 26.15
N PHE A 327 -30.49 46.04 26.96
CA PHE A 327 -31.00 45.37 28.20
C PHE A 327 -32.35 45.79 28.85
N PRO A 328 -33.09 44.86 29.53
CA PRO A 328 -32.85 44.57 30.97
C PRO A 328 -33.13 43.12 31.51
N GLN A 329 -32.85 42.93 32.81
CA GLN A 329 -33.19 41.84 33.77
C GLN A 329 -34.66 42.01 34.31
N PRO A 330 -35.22 41.33 35.38
CA PRO A 330 -34.78 40.26 36.34
C PRO A 330 -35.78 39.04 36.44
N ILE A 331 -35.82 38.07 37.40
CA ILE A 331 -36.27 38.10 38.84
C ILE A 331 -36.09 36.74 39.61
N PHE A 332 -35.56 36.82 40.85
CA PHE A 332 -35.67 36.07 42.15
C PHE A 332 -36.02 34.56 42.42
N HIS A 333 -35.33 34.06 43.48
CA HIS A 333 -35.71 33.05 44.55
C HIS A 333 -35.94 31.55 44.16
N ILE A 334 -35.88 30.53 45.05
CA ILE A 334 -36.17 30.36 46.52
C ILE A 334 -35.07 29.53 47.28
N ILE A 335 -35.15 29.52 48.63
CA ILE A 335 -34.27 28.96 49.68
C ILE A 335 -34.50 27.42 49.93
N HIS A 336 -33.47 26.62 50.27
CA HIS A 336 -33.37 25.78 51.50
C HIS A 336 -32.24 24.72 51.56
N HIS A 337 -31.50 24.76 52.69
CA HIS A 337 -30.89 23.72 53.55
C HIS A 337 -30.41 22.32 53.06
N PRO A 338 -29.39 21.73 53.72
CA PRO A 338 -28.83 20.43 53.39
C PRO A 338 -29.62 19.25 53.98
N GLN A 339 -29.54 18.09 53.33
CA GLN A 339 -29.91 16.79 53.92
C GLN A 339 -28.85 15.72 53.64
N LEU A 340 -28.69 14.80 54.59
CA LEU A 340 -27.81 13.65 54.46
C LEU A 340 -28.32 12.73 53.34
N SER A 341 -27.44 12.29 52.45
CA SER A 341 -27.70 11.16 51.55
C SER A 341 -26.61 10.10 51.73
N LEU A 342 -27.01 8.83 51.70
CA LEU A 342 -26.15 7.71 52.11
C LEU A 342 -24.90 7.62 51.23
N LEU A 343 -23.77 7.28 51.87
CA LEU A 343 -22.47 7.12 51.21
C LEU A 343 -22.50 6.02 50.14
N ALA A 344 -22.67 6.42 48.89
CA ALA A 344 -22.69 5.51 47.76
C ALA A 344 -21.33 4.79 47.61
N ARG A 345 -21.38 3.49 47.33
CA ARG A 345 -20.17 2.67 47.09
C ARG A 345 -19.47 3.10 45.81
N GLN A 346 -18.16 2.84 45.75
CA GLN A 346 -17.29 3.27 44.64
C GLN A 346 -17.75 2.70 43.27
N ASP A 347 -18.39 1.53 43.24
CA ASP A 347 -18.91 0.91 42.02
C ASP A 347 -20.15 1.64 41.47
N LEU A 348 -20.99 2.19 42.35
CA LEU A 348 -22.13 3.01 41.95
C LEU A 348 -21.68 4.36 41.39
N TRP A 349 -20.64 4.96 41.97
CA TRP A 349 -20.01 6.16 41.40
C TRP A 349 -19.32 5.90 40.07
N HIS A 350 -18.63 4.76 39.91
CA HIS A 350 -18.07 4.32 38.63
C HIS A 350 -19.15 4.21 37.54
N LYS A 351 -20.32 3.60 37.85
CA LYS A 351 -21.47 3.52 36.93
C LYS A 351 -22.05 4.91 36.61
N ARG A 352 -22.32 5.73 37.64
CA ARG A 352 -22.87 7.10 37.49
C ARG A 352 -21.97 8.01 36.63
N LEU A 353 -20.65 7.91 36.78
CA LEU A 353 -19.67 8.65 35.99
C LEU A 353 -19.30 7.91 34.69
N ALA A 354 -20.30 7.40 33.97
CA ALA A 354 -20.20 6.79 32.63
C ALA A 354 -19.09 5.72 32.48
N HIS A 355 -18.90 4.89 33.51
CA HIS A 355 -17.83 3.88 33.57
C HIS A 355 -16.43 4.48 33.40
N THR A 356 -16.17 5.64 34.01
CA THR A 356 -14.86 6.29 33.97
C THR A 356 -13.75 5.41 34.57
N ASN A 357 -12.51 5.63 34.15
CA ASN A 357 -11.38 4.79 34.57
C ASN A 357 -11.07 4.97 36.06
N ASN A 358 -10.55 3.91 36.68
CA ASN A 358 -10.37 3.85 38.14
C ASN A 358 -9.36 4.87 38.69
N ALA A 359 -8.40 5.35 37.88
CA ALA A 359 -7.45 6.38 38.31
C ALA A 359 -8.12 7.75 38.36
N SER A 360 -8.87 8.13 37.33
CA SER A 360 -9.68 9.37 37.33
C SER A 360 -10.78 9.34 38.40
N LEU A 361 -11.44 8.20 38.62
CA LEU A 361 -12.42 8.04 39.70
C LEU A 361 -11.78 8.26 41.08
N ARG A 362 -10.61 7.63 41.34
CA ARG A 362 -9.84 7.85 42.58
C ARG A 362 -9.39 9.30 42.72
N SER A 363 -9.02 9.98 41.63
CA SER A 363 -8.67 11.40 41.65
C SER A 363 -9.84 12.26 42.14
N ILE A 364 -11.05 12.06 41.61
CA ILE A 364 -12.26 12.83 41.97
C ILE A 364 -12.72 12.55 43.41
N ILE A 365 -12.50 11.34 43.92
CA ILE A 365 -12.73 10.98 45.32
C ILE A 365 -11.67 11.64 46.22
N SER A 366 -10.39 11.64 45.80
CA SER A 366 -9.29 12.24 46.57
C SER A 366 -9.37 13.77 46.67
N SER A 367 -9.98 14.45 45.68
CA SER A 367 -10.30 15.88 45.74
C SER A 367 -11.54 16.20 46.58
N LYS A 368 -12.08 15.22 47.33
CA LYS A 368 -13.29 15.32 48.18
C LYS A 368 -14.54 15.82 47.43
N SER A 369 -14.56 15.71 46.11
CA SER A 369 -15.63 16.28 45.27
C SER A 369 -16.89 15.41 45.24
N ILE A 370 -16.79 14.13 45.65
CA ILE A 370 -17.90 13.20 45.89
C ILE A 370 -17.62 12.35 47.12
N SER A 371 -18.63 12.12 47.95
CA SER A 371 -18.54 11.29 49.16
C SER A 371 -18.82 9.81 48.83
N CYS A 372 -17.99 8.90 49.35
CA CYS A 372 -17.94 7.50 48.95
C CYS A 372 -17.46 6.60 50.11
N ASN A 373 -18.08 5.43 50.28
CA ASN A 373 -17.54 4.40 51.20
C ASN A 373 -16.26 3.78 50.62
N ASN A 374 -15.27 3.52 51.47
CA ASN A 374 -13.89 3.22 51.06
C ASN A 374 -13.64 1.74 50.68
N ASP A 375 -14.65 1.11 50.07
CA ASP A 375 -14.57 -0.26 49.58
C ASP A 375 -13.71 -0.37 48.32
N SER A 376 -12.94 -1.45 48.21
CA SER A 376 -12.21 -1.76 46.98
C SER A 376 -13.17 -2.10 45.83
N LEU A 377 -13.09 -1.33 44.74
CA LEU A 377 -13.87 -1.56 43.52
C LEU A 377 -13.65 -2.99 42.99
N SER A 378 -14.73 -3.72 42.70
CA SER A 378 -14.62 -5.02 42.04
C SER A 378 -13.99 -4.87 40.64
N SER A 379 -12.98 -5.68 40.36
CA SER A 379 -12.15 -5.57 39.14
C SER A 379 -12.89 -5.99 37.84
N SER A 380 -14.06 -6.62 37.97
CA SER A 380 -14.83 -7.25 36.90
C SER A 380 -16.14 -6.51 36.58
N CYS A 381 -16.09 -5.20 36.33
CA CYS A 381 -17.26 -4.49 35.82
C CYS A 381 -17.60 -4.98 34.39
N MET A 382 -18.66 -5.78 34.26
CA MET A 382 -19.05 -6.43 33.00
C MET A 382 -19.24 -5.44 31.84
N ALA A 383 -19.86 -4.27 32.09
CA ALA A 383 -20.03 -3.23 31.08
C ALA A 383 -18.69 -2.63 30.59
N CYS A 384 -17.65 -2.59 31.44
CA CYS A 384 -16.30 -2.20 31.02
C CYS A 384 -15.61 -3.29 30.21
N GLN A 385 -15.82 -4.56 30.55
CA GLN A 385 -15.25 -5.65 29.76
C GLN A 385 -15.94 -5.74 28.38
N LEU A 386 -17.26 -5.61 28.31
CA LEU A 386 -17.98 -5.64 27.03
C LEU A 386 -17.75 -4.37 26.17
N GLY A 387 -17.66 -3.19 26.78
CA GLY A 387 -17.60 -1.91 26.05
C GLY A 387 -16.24 -1.21 26.00
N LYS A 388 -15.25 -1.64 26.80
CA LYS A 388 -13.94 -0.97 26.95
C LYS A 388 -12.75 -1.95 27.04
N GLN A 389 -12.93 -3.25 26.81
CA GLN A 389 -11.83 -4.22 26.74
C GLN A 389 -10.98 -4.02 25.48
N ILE A 390 -9.82 -3.40 25.67
CA ILE A 390 -8.74 -3.39 24.69
C ILE A 390 -8.11 -4.79 24.58
N LYS A 391 -7.47 -5.10 23.44
CA LYS A 391 -6.59 -6.27 23.31
C LYS A 391 -5.56 -6.20 24.44
N LEU A 392 -5.64 -7.14 25.38
CA LEU A 392 -4.82 -7.10 26.59
C LEU A 392 -3.34 -7.00 26.20
N PRO A 393 -2.53 -6.16 26.87
CA PRO A 393 -1.09 -6.22 26.70
C PRO A 393 -0.65 -7.63 27.06
N PHE A 394 0.12 -8.27 26.18
CA PHE A 394 0.73 -9.55 26.51
C PHE A 394 1.56 -9.34 27.77
N LEU A 395 1.24 -10.08 28.84
CA LEU A 395 2.09 -10.13 30.02
C LEU A 395 3.51 -10.47 29.57
N PRO A 396 4.56 -9.80 30.09
CA PRO A 396 5.92 -10.20 29.81
C PRO A 396 6.06 -11.67 30.19
N SER A 397 6.55 -12.49 29.24
CA SER A 397 6.55 -13.93 29.40
C SER A 397 7.57 -14.33 30.46
N ASN A 398 7.12 -14.50 31.71
CA ASN A 398 7.93 -14.95 32.86
C ASN A 398 8.54 -16.36 32.70
N SER A 399 8.38 -16.99 31.54
CA SER A 399 9.10 -18.19 31.13
C SER A 399 10.58 -17.87 30.83
N SER A 400 11.37 -17.68 31.88
CA SER A 400 12.84 -17.70 31.81
C SER A 400 13.32 -19.11 31.47
N ILE A 401 13.48 -19.37 30.17
CA ILE A 401 14.04 -20.63 29.68
C ILE A 401 15.52 -20.68 30.07
N SER A 402 15.93 -21.74 30.78
CA SER A 402 17.18 -21.80 31.54
C SER A 402 18.24 -22.73 30.94
N LYS A 403 17.89 -23.49 29.89
CA LYS A 403 18.82 -24.35 29.14
C LYS A 403 18.56 -24.26 27.62
N PRO A 404 19.57 -24.48 26.77
CA PRO A 404 19.37 -24.69 25.33
C PRO A 404 18.41 -25.84 25.02
N PHE A 405 17.75 -25.78 23.85
CA PHE A 405 16.86 -26.79 23.28
C PHE A 405 15.53 -27.04 24.02
N GLN A 406 15.27 -26.34 25.12
CA GLN A 406 13.97 -26.42 25.81
C GLN A 406 12.81 -25.85 24.97
N LEU A 407 13.09 -24.88 24.09
CA LEU A 407 12.11 -24.36 23.13
C LEU A 407 12.80 -23.91 21.84
N ILE A 408 12.50 -24.57 20.74
CA ILE A 408 12.89 -24.16 19.40
C ILE A 408 11.77 -23.32 18.78
N HIS A 409 12.10 -22.17 18.22
CA HIS A 409 11.20 -21.34 17.41
C HIS A 409 11.42 -21.68 15.93
N SER A 410 10.35 -21.97 15.19
CA SER A 410 10.39 -22.52 13.83
C SER A 410 9.45 -21.77 12.90
N ASP A 411 9.90 -21.55 11.67
CA ASP A 411 9.15 -20.83 10.63
C ASP A 411 9.75 -21.11 9.23
N LEU A 412 8.97 -20.93 8.17
CA LEU A 412 9.36 -21.24 6.79
C LEU A 412 9.24 -20.02 5.89
N TRP A 413 10.37 -19.58 5.33
CA TRP A 413 10.40 -18.52 4.33
C TRP A 413 10.34 -19.08 2.91
N THR A 414 9.66 -18.33 2.02
CA THR A 414 9.49 -18.66 0.60
C THR A 414 10.19 -17.60 -0.26
N SER A 415 11.11 -18.03 -1.12
CA SER A 415 11.64 -17.19 -2.19
C SER A 415 10.71 -17.20 -3.40
N PRO A 416 10.38 -16.04 -3.98
CA PRO A 416 9.75 -15.98 -5.30
C PRO A 416 10.73 -16.25 -6.46
N ILE A 417 12.06 -16.27 -6.22
CA ILE A 417 13.08 -16.60 -7.22
C ILE A 417 13.87 -17.85 -6.78
N PRO A 418 13.94 -18.93 -7.59
CA PRO A 418 14.74 -20.10 -7.26
C PRO A 418 16.24 -19.78 -7.29
N SER A 419 17.03 -20.45 -6.45
CA SER A 419 18.50 -20.31 -6.47
C SER A 419 19.16 -21.06 -7.64
N MET A 420 20.48 -20.87 -7.82
CA MET A 420 21.28 -21.58 -8.83
C MET A 420 21.14 -23.12 -8.73
N SER A 421 20.78 -23.65 -7.56
CA SER A 421 20.57 -25.08 -7.30
C SER A 421 19.10 -25.52 -7.31
N GLY A 422 18.18 -24.67 -7.80
CA GLY A 422 16.74 -24.95 -7.88
C GLY A 422 16.03 -24.93 -6.52
N ILE A 423 16.56 -24.21 -5.55
CA ILE A 423 16.06 -24.12 -4.17
C ILE A 423 15.08 -22.95 -4.07
N LYS A 424 13.91 -23.13 -3.43
CA LYS A 424 12.82 -22.12 -3.38
C LYS A 424 12.42 -21.71 -1.95
N TYR A 425 12.76 -22.47 -0.93
CA TYR A 425 12.36 -22.19 0.46
C TYR A 425 13.56 -22.30 1.41
N TYR A 426 13.45 -21.75 2.62
CA TYR A 426 14.25 -22.21 3.76
C TYR A 426 13.38 -22.33 5.01
N VAL A 427 13.62 -23.38 5.81
CA VAL A 427 13.11 -23.46 7.19
C VAL A 427 14.19 -22.98 8.14
N LEU A 428 13.79 -22.21 9.16
CA LEU A 428 14.66 -21.82 10.26
C LEU A 428 14.32 -22.59 11.54
N PHE A 429 15.33 -22.84 12.35
CA PHE A 429 15.19 -23.27 13.74
C PHE A 429 16.03 -22.35 14.61
N LEU A 430 15.41 -21.71 15.60
CA LEU A 430 16.03 -20.72 16.49
C LEU A 430 15.88 -21.18 17.95
N ASP A 431 17.00 -21.45 18.63
CA ASP A 431 16.95 -21.82 20.05
C ASP A 431 16.60 -20.59 20.92
N HIS A 432 15.61 -20.73 21.82
CA HIS A 432 15.13 -19.59 22.61
C HIS A 432 16.15 -19.06 23.62
N HIS A 433 17.01 -19.92 24.16
CA HIS A 433 17.97 -19.59 25.23
C HIS A 433 19.25 -18.96 24.68
N SER A 434 19.93 -19.65 23.76
CA SER A 434 21.17 -19.20 23.12
C SER A 434 20.96 -18.21 21.98
N HIS A 435 19.73 -18.10 21.47
CA HIS A 435 19.40 -17.33 20.25
C HIS A 435 20.23 -17.77 19.02
N PHE A 436 20.75 -18.99 19.03
CA PHE A 436 21.49 -19.58 17.92
C PHE A 436 20.52 -20.07 16.84
N LEU A 437 20.91 -19.84 15.59
CA LEU A 437 20.10 -20.01 14.40
C LEU A 437 20.67 -21.10 13.49
N TRP A 438 19.82 -22.06 13.13
CA TRP A 438 20.03 -23.00 12.04
C TRP A 438 19.06 -22.69 10.90
N VAL A 439 19.52 -22.84 9.66
CA VAL A 439 18.67 -22.74 8.46
C VAL A 439 18.93 -23.90 7.53
N TYR A 440 17.87 -24.44 6.95
CA TYR A 440 17.93 -25.53 5.98
C TYR A 440 17.21 -25.10 4.69
N PRO A 441 17.95 -24.85 3.58
CA PRO A 441 17.35 -24.55 2.29
C PRO A 441 16.67 -25.79 1.69
N LEU A 442 15.50 -25.61 1.08
CA LEU A 442 14.61 -26.66 0.57
C LEU A 442 14.17 -26.39 -0.88
N ARG A 443 13.92 -27.43 -1.65
CA ARG A 443 13.25 -27.34 -2.96
C ARG A 443 11.73 -27.40 -2.82
N ARG A 444 11.20 -28.16 -1.85
CA ARG A 444 9.76 -28.33 -1.57
C ARG A 444 9.45 -28.14 -0.07
N LYS A 445 8.27 -27.59 0.25
CA LYS A 445 7.80 -27.44 1.65
C LYS A 445 7.70 -28.77 2.41
N SER A 446 7.44 -29.88 1.73
CA SER A 446 7.39 -31.22 2.35
C SER A 446 8.74 -31.70 2.91
N GLU A 447 9.87 -31.10 2.53
CA GLU A 447 11.18 -31.45 3.07
C GLU A 447 11.37 -31.04 4.54
N VAL A 448 10.54 -30.13 5.09
CA VAL A 448 10.67 -29.62 6.47
C VAL A 448 10.76 -30.75 7.49
N PHE A 449 9.90 -31.76 7.40
CA PHE A 449 9.92 -32.91 8.31
C PHE A 449 11.24 -33.68 8.22
N SER A 450 11.73 -33.92 7.01
CA SER A 450 13.01 -34.59 6.79
C SER A 450 14.17 -33.79 7.40
N LYS A 451 14.22 -32.46 7.19
CA LYS A 451 15.25 -31.61 7.81
C LYS A 451 15.11 -31.53 9.33
N PHE A 452 13.89 -31.52 9.87
CA PHE A 452 13.67 -31.56 11.33
C PHE A 452 14.24 -32.84 11.95
N ARG A 453 14.04 -34.02 11.35
CA ARG A 453 14.64 -35.27 11.84
C ARG A 453 16.18 -35.21 11.83
N HIS A 454 16.78 -34.63 10.80
CA HIS A 454 18.24 -34.42 10.75
C HIS A 454 18.73 -33.43 11.82
N PHE A 455 17.97 -32.36 12.08
CA PHE A 455 18.27 -31.39 13.13
C PHE A 455 18.15 -32.02 14.53
N GLU A 456 17.09 -32.76 14.81
CA GLU A 456 16.88 -33.47 16.09
C GLU A 456 18.00 -34.49 16.36
N ALA A 457 18.41 -35.27 15.35
CA ALA A 457 19.55 -36.18 15.44
C ALA A 457 20.88 -35.43 15.67
N TYR A 458 21.10 -34.32 14.95
CA TYR A 458 22.29 -33.48 15.14
C TYR A 458 22.37 -32.90 16.57
N ILE A 459 21.25 -32.44 17.14
CA ILE A 459 21.22 -31.96 18.53
C ILE A 459 21.52 -33.08 19.53
N LYS A 460 20.94 -34.27 19.33
CA LYS A 460 21.22 -35.46 20.16
C LYS A 460 22.69 -35.84 20.14
N THR A 461 23.33 -35.89 18.97
CA THR A 461 24.73 -36.32 18.85
C THR A 461 25.72 -35.25 19.30
N GLN A 462 25.53 -33.97 18.94
CA GLN A 462 26.54 -32.92 19.17
C GLN A 462 26.42 -32.23 20.54
N PHE A 463 25.25 -32.23 21.17
CA PHE A 463 25.01 -31.56 22.45
C PHE A 463 24.46 -32.48 23.55
N GLN A 464 24.31 -33.78 23.27
CA GLN A 464 23.77 -34.79 24.20
C GLN A 464 22.43 -34.36 24.85
N SER A 465 21.61 -33.66 24.08
CA SER A 465 20.37 -33.01 24.56
C SER A 465 19.17 -33.35 23.68
N HIS A 466 17.97 -33.00 24.16
CA HIS A 466 16.69 -33.30 23.52
C HIS A 466 15.85 -32.03 23.40
N ILE A 467 15.17 -31.88 22.25
CA ILE A 467 14.24 -30.77 22.02
C ILE A 467 12.99 -31.02 22.86
N GLN A 468 12.72 -30.16 23.85
CA GLN A 468 11.57 -30.37 24.76
C GLN A 468 10.26 -29.84 24.16
N ALA A 469 10.33 -28.71 23.45
CA ALA A 469 9.18 -28.09 22.81
C ALA A 469 9.56 -27.37 21.51
N ILE A 470 8.59 -27.21 20.62
CA ILE A 470 8.71 -26.40 19.40
C ILE A 470 7.55 -25.40 19.32
N GLN A 471 7.87 -24.12 19.08
CA GLN A 471 6.92 -23.08 18.73
C GLN A 471 6.94 -22.89 17.22
N CYS A 472 5.78 -22.95 16.58
CA CYS A 472 5.63 -22.69 15.15
C CYS A 472 4.35 -21.90 14.86
N ASP A 473 4.24 -21.42 13.62
CA ASP A 473 3.01 -20.86 13.08
C ASP A 473 1.94 -21.96 12.89
N ASN A 474 0.75 -21.59 12.42
CA ASN A 474 -0.36 -22.54 12.22
C ASN A 474 -0.33 -23.21 10.82
N GLY A 475 0.84 -23.31 10.20
CA GLY A 475 1.09 -23.73 8.82
C GLY A 475 0.75 -25.18 8.50
N GLY A 476 0.70 -25.51 7.20
CA GLY A 476 0.35 -26.87 6.73
C GLY A 476 1.52 -27.85 6.87
N GLU A 477 2.74 -27.35 6.67
CA GLU A 477 4.01 -28.08 6.78
C GLU A 477 4.23 -28.69 8.18
N TYR A 478 3.76 -28.02 9.24
CA TYR A 478 3.84 -28.50 10.63
C TYR A 478 2.63 -29.36 11.07
N LYS A 479 1.62 -29.52 10.20
CA LYS A 479 0.35 -30.22 10.48
C LYS A 479 0.20 -31.58 9.82
N ASN A 480 1.21 -32.06 9.10
CA ASN A 480 1.23 -33.43 8.60
C ASN A 480 1.05 -34.41 9.79
N SER A 481 0.14 -35.38 9.64
CA SER A 481 -0.14 -36.40 10.65
C SER A 481 1.08 -37.25 10.98
N GLU A 482 1.99 -37.47 10.03
CA GLU A 482 3.29 -38.12 10.27
C GLU A 482 4.15 -37.28 11.22
N PHE A 483 4.16 -35.95 11.06
CA PHE A 483 4.96 -35.01 11.85
C PHE A 483 4.44 -34.92 13.29
N LEU A 484 3.12 -34.80 13.45
CA LEU A 484 2.46 -34.79 14.76
C LEU A 484 2.65 -36.13 15.49
N LYS A 485 2.49 -37.26 14.81
CA LYS A 485 2.78 -38.60 15.37
C LYS A 485 4.27 -38.76 15.73
N TYR A 486 5.18 -38.18 14.95
CA TYR A 486 6.60 -38.19 15.28
C TYR A 486 6.90 -37.40 16.55
N PHE A 487 6.35 -36.18 16.70
CA PHE A 487 6.50 -35.40 17.93
C PHE A 487 5.97 -36.15 19.16
N ASP A 488 4.78 -36.77 19.04
CA ASP A 488 4.14 -37.56 20.09
C ASP A 488 5.03 -38.75 20.53
N THR A 489 5.51 -39.56 19.56
CA THR A 489 6.46 -40.67 19.83
C THR A 489 7.86 -40.24 20.31
N LYS A 490 8.13 -38.93 20.41
CA LYS A 490 9.35 -38.35 20.99
C LYS A 490 9.09 -37.49 22.24
N GLY A 491 7.84 -37.34 22.67
CA GLY A 491 7.46 -36.50 23.82
C GLY A 491 7.69 -35.00 23.60
N ILE A 492 7.78 -34.53 22.35
CA ILE A 492 8.10 -33.14 22.03
C ILE A 492 6.82 -32.30 22.04
N GLN A 493 6.74 -31.30 22.91
CA GLN A 493 5.54 -30.46 23.02
C GLN A 493 5.44 -29.46 21.84
N VAL A 494 4.46 -29.66 20.97
CA VAL A 494 4.14 -28.74 19.88
C VAL A 494 3.32 -27.56 20.40
N ARG A 495 3.74 -26.34 20.08
CA ARG A 495 3.05 -25.09 20.43
C ARG A 495 2.75 -24.32 19.13
N PHE A 496 1.50 -24.41 18.69
CA PHE A 496 1.00 -23.62 17.56
C PHE A 496 0.64 -22.20 18.02
N SER A 497 0.91 -21.18 17.19
CA SER A 497 0.32 -19.86 17.37
C SER A 497 -1.20 -19.90 17.14
N CYS A 498 -1.98 -19.23 17.98
CA CYS A 498 -3.41 -19.08 17.77
C CYS A 498 -3.72 -18.30 16.47
N PRO A 499 -4.82 -18.60 15.77
CA PRO A 499 -5.23 -17.88 14.57
C PRO A 499 -5.32 -16.36 14.80
N HIS A 500 -4.82 -15.58 13.85
CA HIS A 500 -4.79 -14.11 13.88
C HIS A 500 -3.94 -13.47 15.00
N THR A 501 -3.09 -14.25 15.69
CA THR A 501 -2.06 -13.74 16.63
C THR A 501 -0.64 -14.14 16.22
N SER A 502 -0.25 -13.77 15.00
CA SER A 502 1.11 -13.96 14.45
C SER A 502 2.23 -13.55 15.42
N GLN A 503 2.01 -12.47 16.19
CA GLN A 503 2.90 -12.00 17.26
C GLN A 503 3.41 -13.09 18.24
N GLN A 504 2.70 -14.23 18.39
CA GLN A 504 3.15 -15.39 19.18
C GLN A 504 4.34 -16.15 18.56
N ASN A 505 4.47 -16.24 17.23
CA ASN A 505 5.68 -16.77 16.58
C ASN A 505 6.73 -15.68 16.27
N GLY A 506 6.48 -14.43 16.68
CA GLY A 506 7.26 -13.26 16.25
C GLY A 506 8.76 -13.23 16.59
N LYS A 507 9.30 -14.20 17.36
CA LYS A 507 10.76 -14.41 17.42
C LYS A 507 11.29 -14.90 16.07
N SER A 508 10.60 -15.83 15.42
CA SER A 508 10.95 -16.39 14.10
C SER A 508 10.79 -15.35 13.00
N GLU A 509 9.63 -14.68 12.93
CA GLU A 509 9.32 -13.63 11.93
C GLU A 509 10.39 -12.52 11.90
N ARG A 510 10.78 -12.02 13.09
CA ARG A 510 11.84 -11.01 13.22
C ARG A 510 13.20 -11.53 12.79
N MET A 511 13.46 -12.83 12.95
CA MET A 511 14.69 -13.45 12.47
C MET A 511 14.69 -13.61 10.94
N ILE A 512 13.60 -14.06 10.31
CA ILE A 512 13.44 -14.09 8.84
C ILE A 512 13.77 -12.72 8.24
N ARG A 513 13.16 -11.65 8.77
CA ARG A 513 13.42 -10.29 8.28
C ARG A 513 14.87 -9.85 8.48
N THR A 514 15.51 -10.26 9.58
CA THR A 514 16.93 -9.97 9.85
C THR A 514 17.87 -10.70 8.89
N ILE A 515 17.61 -11.99 8.62
CA ILE A 515 18.31 -12.81 7.62
C ILE A 515 18.16 -12.18 6.22
N ASN A 516 16.93 -11.86 5.80
CA ASN A 516 16.64 -11.34 4.47
C ASN A 516 17.24 -9.94 4.26
N ASN A 517 17.28 -9.10 5.31
CA ASN A 517 18.01 -7.82 5.30
C ASN A 517 19.52 -8.02 5.05
N ALA A 518 20.14 -9.00 5.71
CA ALA A 518 21.55 -9.33 5.49
C ALA A 518 21.80 -9.92 4.09
N ILE A 519 20.91 -10.79 3.58
CA ILE A 519 20.98 -11.32 2.20
C ILE A 519 20.94 -10.18 1.17
N ARG A 520 20.01 -9.22 1.31
CA ARG A 520 19.97 -8.02 0.44
C ARG A 520 21.31 -7.28 0.45
N ALA A 521 21.83 -6.96 1.65
CA ALA A 521 23.09 -6.22 1.78
C ALA A 521 24.28 -6.95 1.13
N LEU A 522 24.44 -8.26 1.37
CA LEU A 522 25.51 -9.09 0.81
C LEU A 522 25.44 -9.16 -0.73
N LEU A 523 24.24 -9.39 -1.30
CA LEU A 523 24.07 -9.44 -2.76
C LEU A 523 24.30 -8.07 -3.42
N PHE A 524 23.83 -6.97 -2.79
CA PHE A 524 23.98 -5.61 -3.32
C PHE A 524 25.47 -5.19 -3.35
N GLN A 525 26.21 -5.46 -2.27
CA GLN A 525 27.64 -5.17 -2.19
C GLN A 525 28.43 -5.97 -3.25
N ALA A 526 28.13 -7.27 -3.39
CA ALA A 526 28.77 -8.14 -4.35
C ALA A 526 28.36 -7.89 -5.82
N LYS A 527 27.29 -7.10 -6.06
CA LYS A 527 26.56 -7.00 -7.33
C LYS A 527 26.19 -8.36 -7.92
N LEU A 528 25.81 -9.30 -7.06
CA LEU A 528 25.45 -10.67 -7.45
C LEU A 528 23.95 -10.81 -7.71
N SER A 529 23.63 -11.49 -8.81
CA SER A 529 22.25 -11.84 -9.19
C SER A 529 21.45 -12.42 -8.02
N PRO A 530 20.13 -12.10 -7.90
CA PRO A 530 19.19 -12.70 -6.94
C PRO A 530 19.33 -14.20 -6.72
N VAL A 531 19.72 -14.93 -7.78
CA VAL A 531 19.81 -16.39 -7.86
C VAL A 531 20.90 -16.98 -6.94
N TYR A 532 21.79 -16.15 -6.37
CA TYR A 532 22.80 -16.52 -5.35
C TYR A 532 22.33 -16.34 -3.89
N TRP A 533 21.02 -16.23 -3.64
CA TRP A 533 20.50 -15.96 -2.29
C TRP A 533 20.79 -17.06 -1.26
N VAL A 534 21.03 -18.31 -1.67
CA VAL A 534 21.35 -19.43 -0.75
C VAL A 534 22.79 -19.32 -0.23
N GLU A 535 23.72 -18.92 -1.09
CA GLU A 535 25.11 -18.64 -0.73
C GLU A 535 25.18 -17.46 0.25
N ALA A 536 24.44 -16.38 -0.06
CA ALA A 536 24.29 -15.24 0.84
C ALA A 536 23.59 -15.60 2.17
N LEU A 537 22.57 -16.47 2.15
CA LEU A 537 21.89 -16.98 3.36
C LEU A 537 22.86 -17.68 4.31
N HIS A 538 23.71 -18.57 3.80
CA HIS A 538 24.68 -19.28 4.63
C HIS A 538 25.73 -18.34 5.25
N VAL A 539 26.18 -17.31 4.52
CA VAL A 539 27.09 -16.30 5.06
C VAL A 539 26.39 -15.39 6.08
N ALA A 540 25.16 -14.94 5.80
CA ALA A 540 24.36 -14.13 6.73
C ALA A 540 24.14 -14.86 8.06
N VAL A 541 23.74 -16.14 8.03
CA VAL A 541 23.50 -16.93 9.25
C VAL A 541 24.79 -17.28 9.99
N HIS A 542 25.90 -17.50 9.29
CA HIS A 542 27.21 -17.65 9.94
C HIS A 542 27.58 -16.38 10.72
N ILE A 543 27.41 -15.20 10.12
CA ILE A 543 27.71 -13.89 10.74
C ILE A 543 26.76 -13.61 11.92
N LEU A 544 25.44 -13.79 11.75
CA LEU A 544 24.45 -13.52 12.79
C LEU A 544 24.66 -14.36 14.07
N ASN A 545 25.17 -15.59 13.93
CA ASN A 545 25.50 -16.45 15.08
C ASN A 545 26.74 -16.01 15.86
N ILE A 546 27.66 -15.24 15.26
CA ILE A 546 28.90 -14.77 15.90
C ILE A 546 28.89 -13.27 16.25
N LEU A 547 27.78 -12.57 16.02
CA LEU A 547 27.57 -11.18 16.43
C LEU A 547 26.86 -11.09 17.81
N PRO A 548 27.05 -9.99 18.57
CA PRO A 548 26.23 -9.68 19.75
C PRO A 548 24.74 -9.59 19.40
N SER A 549 23.87 -10.18 20.24
CA SER A 549 22.41 -10.15 20.03
C SER A 549 21.67 -9.55 21.23
N SER A 550 20.90 -8.50 20.99
CA SER A 550 20.11 -7.80 22.01
C SER A 550 19.04 -8.69 22.67
N SER A 551 18.55 -9.71 21.97
CA SER A 551 17.64 -10.75 22.50
C SER A 551 18.21 -11.54 23.68
N ILE A 552 19.53 -11.54 23.86
CA ILE A 552 20.27 -12.23 24.93
C ILE A 552 21.24 -11.27 25.63
N HIS A 553 20.80 -10.02 25.84
CA HIS A 553 21.55 -8.97 26.55
C HIS A 553 22.95 -8.70 25.94
N ASN A 554 23.02 -8.64 24.61
CA ASN A 554 24.25 -8.44 23.82
C ASN A 554 25.32 -9.55 24.00
N ARG A 555 24.96 -10.72 24.54
CA ARG A 555 25.79 -11.92 24.40
C ARG A 555 25.83 -12.38 22.95
N ILE A 556 26.84 -13.17 22.60
CA ILE A 556 26.99 -13.76 21.26
C ILE A 556 26.33 -15.15 21.26
N PRO A 557 25.47 -15.50 20.27
CA PRO A 557 24.80 -16.79 20.24
C PRO A 557 25.76 -17.99 20.24
N PHE A 558 26.82 -17.94 19.42
CA PHE A 558 27.85 -18.98 19.38
C PHE A 558 28.49 -19.22 20.75
N THR A 559 28.90 -18.15 21.45
CA THR A 559 29.46 -18.27 22.80
C THR A 559 28.45 -18.81 23.80
N THR A 560 27.17 -18.44 23.66
CA THR A 560 26.08 -18.84 24.57
C THR A 560 25.63 -20.30 24.35
N LEU A 561 25.91 -20.88 23.19
CA LEU A 561 25.61 -22.28 22.88
C LEU A 561 26.82 -23.22 23.08
N PHE A 562 28.01 -22.82 22.63
CA PHE A 562 29.21 -23.67 22.62
C PHE A 562 30.17 -23.39 23.79
N ASN A 563 29.89 -22.40 24.64
CA ASN A 563 30.76 -21.96 25.74
C ASN A 563 32.20 -21.64 25.29
N ARG A 564 32.36 -21.13 24.06
CA ARG A 564 33.64 -20.78 23.42
C ARG A 564 33.48 -19.49 22.63
N THR A 565 34.46 -18.59 22.71
CA THR A 565 34.47 -17.36 21.90
C THR A 565 34.70 -17.66 20.41
N PRO A 566 33.97 -17.04 19.48
CA PRO A 566 34.25 -17.17 18.06
C PRO A 566 35.53 -16.40 17.67
N THR A 567 36.21 -16.86 16.62
CA THR A 567 37.27 -16.10 15.95
C THR A 567 36.68 -15.35 14.76
N TYR A 568 37.22 -14.17 14.46
CA TYR A 568 36.80 -13.34 13.32
C TYR A 568 37.84 -13.31 12.18
N THR A 569 39.04 -13.85 12.40
CA THR A 569 40.20 -13.77 11.48
C THR A 569 40.02 -14.52 10.16
N HIS A 570 39.08 -15.47 10.09
CA HIS A 570 38.70 -16.18 8.87
C HIS A 570 37.59 -15.49 8.07
N LEU A 571 37.01 -14.39 8.55
CA LEU A 571 35.95 -13.71 7.82
C LEU A 571 36.50 -12.97 6.60
N ARG A 572 35.78 -13.03 5.48
CA ARG A 572 36.09 -12.32 4.23
C ARG A 572 34.82 -11.70 3.64
N VAL A 573 34.97 -10.60 2.91
CA VAL A 573 33.91 -9.88 2.20
C VAL A 573 33.26 -10.77 1.14
N PHE A 574 31.95 -10.98 1.24
CA PHE A 574 31.20 -11.83 0.31
C PHE A 574 31.24 -11.30 -1.13
N GLY A 575 31.41 -12.20 -2.11
CA GLY A 575 31.44 -11.85 -3.53
C GLY A 575 32.72 -11.20 -4.03
N CYS A 576 33.73 -11.03 -3.18
CA CYS A 576 35.03 -10.49 -3.60
C CYS A 576 35.82 -11.43 -4.51
N LEU A 577 36.87 -10.90 -5.14
CA LEU A 577 37.84 -11.64 -5.93
C LEU A 577 38.73 -12.48 -5.01
N CYS A 578 38.89 -13.76 -5.35
CA CYS A 578 39.69 -14.70 -4.59
C CYS A 578 40.45 -15.67 -5.51
N PHE A 579 41.58 -16.16 -5.04
CA PHE A 579 42.54 -16.94 -5.82
C PHE A 579 42.87 -18.24 -5.06
N PRO A 580 42.10 -19.32 -5.26
CA PRO A 580 42.34 -20.61 -4.62
C PRO A 580 43.50 -21.38 -5.27
N ASN A 581 44.41 -21.86 -4.43
CA ASN A 581 45.52 -22.72 -4.85
C ASN A 581 45.01 -24.04 -5.47
N LEU A 582 45.49 -24.35 -6.67
CA LEU A 582 45.09 -25.50 -7.51
C LEU A 582 46.07 -26.69 -7.45
N ASN A 583 47.15 -26.63 -6.66
CA ASN A 583 48.23 -27.63 -6.60
C ASN A 583 47.83 -29.08 -6.20
N HIS A 584 46.53 -29.39 -6.09
CA HIS A 584 46.02 -30.74 -5.82
C HIS A 584 45.62 -31.51 -7.10
N SER A 585 45.71 -30.89 -8.27
CA SER A 585 45.62 -31.58 -9.57
C SER A 585 46.99 -31.72 -10.22
N ASN A 586 47.21 -32.81 -10.97
CA ASN A 586 48.46 -33.13 -11.67
C ASN A 586 48.67 -32.23 -12.91
N LEU A 587 48.84 -30.92 -12.68
CA LEU A 587 49.05 -29.93 -13.72
C LEU A 587 50.56 -29.80 -14.08
N PRO A 588 50.91 -29.47 -15.35
CA PRO A 588 52.30 -29.28 -15.76
C PRO A 588 53.04 -28.21 -14.93
N LYS A 589 54.36 -28.34 -14.75
CA LYS A 589 55.18 -27.46 -13.89
C LYS A 589 55.04 -25.94 -14.16
N LEU A 590 54.73 -25.57 -15.42
CA LEU A 590 54.56 -24.19 -15.90
C LEU A 590 53.09 -23.69 -15.91
N SER A 591 52.14 -24.49 -15.43
CA SER A 591 50.72 -24.13 -15.42
C SER A 591 50.36 -23.09 -14.34
N PRO A 592 49.28 -22.30 -14.53
CA PRO A 592 48.78 -21.38 -13.50
C PRO A 592 48.33 -22.13 -12.24
N ARG A 593 48.97 -21.83 -11.11
CA ARG A 593 48.68 -22.46 -9.79
C ARG A 593 47.42 -21.92 -9.10
N SER A 594 46.74 -20.96 -9.71
CA SER A 594 45.46 -20.40 -9.27
C SER A 594 44.67 -19.89 -10.47
N THR A 595 43.34 -19.83 -10.34
CA THR A 595 42.42 -19.13 -11.25
C THR A 595 41.72 -17.99 -10.48
N PRO A 596 41.30 -16.88 -11.11
CA PRO A 596 40.45 -15.89 -10.45
C PRO A 596 39.03 -16.44 -10.23
N CYS A 597 38.59 -16.42 -8.98
CA CYS A 597 37.28 -16.88 -8.52
C CYS A 597 36.53 -15.79 -7.75
N LEU A 598 35.23 -15.99 -7.57
CA LEU A 598 34.38 -15.19 -6.69
C LEU A 598 34.12 -15.94 -5.36
N PHE A 599 34.22 -15.24 -4.23
CA PHE A 599 34.03 -15.85 -2.90
C PHE A 599 32.54 -16.04 -2.53
N LEU A 600 32.14 -17.29 -2.27
CA LEU A 600 30.76 -17.69 -1.95
C LEU A 600 30.51 -18.05 -0.47
N GLY A 601 31.49 -17.91 0.41
CA GLY A 601 31.35 -18.24 1.84
C GLY A 601 32.04 -19.53 2.28
N TYR A 602 31.63 -20.03 3.45
CA TYR A 602 32.33 -21.08 4.20
C TYR A 602 31.67 -22.46 3.98
N PRO A 603 32.43 -23.53 3.67
CA PRO A 603 31.90 -24.88 3.54
C PRO A 603 31.76 -25.55 4.91
N SER A 604 30.60 -26.16 5.20
CA SER A 604 30.30 -26.78 6.51
C SER A 604 31.17 -28.00 6.85
N GLN A 605 31.76 -28.66 5.85
CA GLN A 605 32.54 -29.90 6.02
C GLN A 605 34.08 -29.68 6.00
N HIS A 606 34.57 -28.47 5.70
CA HIS A 606 36.00 -28.22 5.53
C HIS A 606 36.47 -26.91 6.18
N ARG A 607 37.65 -26.91 6.80
CA ARG A 607 38.32 -25.68 7.26
C ARG A 607 39.02 -24.98 6.07
N GLY A 608 38.23 -24.22 5.31
CA GLY A 608 38.64 -23.46 4.13
C GLY A 608 37.49 -22.57 3.61
N TYR A 609 37.52 -22.25 2.31
CA TYR A 609 36.62 -21.30 1.66
C TYR A 609 36.01 -21.89 0.38
N ARG A 610 34.80 -21.45 -0.02
CA ARG A 610 34.15 -21.78 -1.30
C ARG A 610 34.42 -20.67 -2.32
N CYS A 611 35.04 -21.03 -3.44
CA CYS A 611 35.46 -20.13 -4.51
C CYS A 611 34.82 -20.57 -5.83
N LEU A 612 34.06 -19.70 -6.50
CA LEU A 612 33.42 -19.98 -7.79
C LEU A 612 34.30 -19.47 -8.94
N ASP A 613 34.78 -20.36 -9.79
CA ASP A 613 35.34 -19.97 -11.08
C ASP A 613 34.20 -19.62 -12.05
N LEU A 614 34.08 -18.33 -12.38
CA LEU A 614 33.04 -17.81 -13.28
C LEU A 614 33.22 -18.25 -14.75
N LYS A 615 34.39 -18.75 -15.15
CA LYS A 615 34.64 -19.25 -16.52
C LYS A 615 34.18 -20.70 -16.69
N THR A 616 34.25 -21.51 -15.63
CA THR A 616 33.91 -22.95 -15.67
C THR A 616 32.66 -23.31 -14.86
N ASN A 617 32.10 -22.36 -14.10
CA ASN A 617 31.03 -22.56 -13.11
C ASN A 617 31.35 -23.62 -12.05
N LYS A 618 32.63 -23.93 -11.82
CA LYS A 618 33.07 -24.90 -10.81
C LYS A 618 33.28 -24.22 -9.46
N ILE A 619 32.75 -24.86 -8.41
CA ILE A 619 33.02 -24.47 -7.02
C ILE A 619 34.27 -25.21 -6.54
N ILE A 620 35.33 -24.47 -6.33
CA ILE A 620 36.59 -24.93 -5.74
C ILE A 620 36.50 -24.73 -4.22
N ILE A 621 36.93 -25.73 -3.45
CA ILE A 621 37.10 -25.61 -2.00
C ILE A 621 38.60 -25.66 -1.71
N SER A 622 39.13 -24.61 -1.08
CA SER A 622 40.54 -24.56 -0.67
C SER A 622 40.72 -23.83 0.65
N ARG A 623 41.76 -24.22 1.41
CA ARG A 623 42.24 -23.47 2.58
C ARG A 623 43.18 -22.33 2.16
N HIS A 624 43.97 -22.55 1.13
CA HIS A 624 44.99 -21.62 0.66
C HIS A 624 44.39 -20.76 -0.44
N VAL A 625 43.80 -19.64 -0.03
CA VAL A 625 43.10 -18.69 -0.89
C VAL A 625 43.64 -17.30 -0.58
N PHE A 626 44.14 -16.59 -1.60
CA PHE A 626 44.41 -15.16 -1.51
C PHE A 626 43.13 -14.39 -1.86
N PHE A 627 42.89 -13.24 -1.21
CA PHE A 627 41.67 -12.45 -1.37
C PHE A 627 42.02 -11.01 -1.72
N ASP A 628 41.32 -10.46 -2.71
CA ASP A 628 41.22 -9.02 -2.92
C ASP A 628 39.79 -8.61 -2.56
N GLU A 629 39.62 -8.15 -1.33
CA GLU A 629 38.33 -7.79 -0.75
C GLU A 629 37.79 -6.43 -1.26
N THR A 630 38.54 -5.76 -2.16
CA THR A 630 38.13 -4.50 -2.81
C THR A 630 37.53 -4.73 -4.20
N ILE A 631 37.92 -5.81 -4.90
CA ILE A 631 37.45 -6.13 -6.25
C ILE A 631 36.27 -7.10 -6.20
N PHE A 632 35.20 -6.78 -6.93
CA PHE A 632 34.00 -7.62 -7.07
C PHE A 632 33.84 -8.10 -8.53
N PRO A 633 34.24 -9.34 -8.89
CA PRO A 633 34.30 -9.78 -10.29
C PRO A 633 32.97 -9.65 -11.04
N ALA A 634 31.84 -9.94 -10.38
CA ALA A 634 30.50 -9.83 -10.96
C ALA A 634 30.19 -8.40 -11.46
N ALA A 635 30.72 -7.38 -10.81
CA ALA A 635 30.50 -5.97 -11.14
C ALA A 635 31.04 -5.55 -12.53
N VAL A 636 31.92 -6.36 -13.14
CA VAL A 636 32.50 -6.13 -14.47
C VAL A 636 31.74 -6.90 -15.56
N THR A 637 30.98 -7.94 -15.20
CA THR A 637 30.32 -8.86 -16.16
C THR A 637 28.84 -8.54 -16.40
N THR A 638 28.19 -7.73 -15.56
CA THR A 638 26.74 -7.50 -15.61
C THR A 638 26.36 -6.08 -16.06
N ASN A 639 26.10 -5.89 -17.36
CA ASN A 639 25.51 -4.66 -17.92
C ASN A 639 23.98 -4.53 -17.73
N ASN A 640 23.34 -5.45 -17.00
CA ASN A 640 21.88 -5.45 -16.78
C ASN A 640 21.53 -4.98 -15.36
N THR A 641 20.67 -3.97 -15.26
CA THR A 641 20.11 -3.45 -14.01
C THR A 641 19.11 -4.44 -13.40
N THR A 642 19.61 -5.42 -12.65
CA THR A 642 18.78 -6.38 -11.90
C THR A 642 18.02 -5.65 -10.79
N SER A 643 16.69 -5.79 -10.78
CA SER A 643 15.83 -5.31 -9.68
C SER A 643 15.68 -6.39 -8.62
N TYR A 644 15.82 -6.00 -7.35
CA TYR A 644 15.81 -6.91 -6.19
C TYR A 644 14.53 -6.81 -5.34
N HIS A 645 13.47 -6.18 -5.88
CA HIS A 645 12.16 -5.87 -5.25
C HIS A 645 11.41 -7.11 -4.70
N PHE A 646 11.91 -8.31 -4.95
CA PHE A 646 11.29 -9.59 -4.58
C PHE A 646 11.48 -9.99 -3.11
N LEU A 647 12.37 -9.31 -2.38
CA LEU A 647 12.62 -9.54 -0.95
C LEU A 647 11.84 -8.58 -0.04
N ASP A 648 10.89 -7.81 -0.60
CA ASP A 648 10.13 -6.77 0.09
C ASP A 648 8.64 -7.14 0.24
N ILE A 649 8.33 -8.46 0.15
CA ILE A 649 7.03 -9.02 0.52
C ILE A 649 7.02 -9.22 2.05
N ASP A 650 6.72 -8.15 2.80
CA ASP A 650 6.15 -8.28 4.14
C ASP A 650 4.70 -8.82 4.01
N ASP A 651 4.28 -9.69 4.93
CA ASP A 651 2.97 -10.37 4.87
C ASP A 651 1.78 -9.41 5.12
N GLU A 652 1.25 -8.84 4.03
CA GLU A 652 -0.12 -8.32 3.98
C GLU A 652 -1.12 -9.50 3.92
N PRO A 653 -1.97 -9.71 4.94
CA PRO A 653 -2.89 -10.84 5.00
C PRO A 653 -4.09 -10.64 4.07
N SER A 654 -3.85 -10.86 2.77
CA SER A 654 -4.85 -10.74 1.71
C SER A 654 -6.12 -11.56 2.02
N PRO A 655 -7.33 -11.01 1.87
CA PRO A 655 -8.57 -11.64 2.31
C PRO A 655 -8.99 -12.79 1.37
N VAL A 656 -8.37 -13.96 1.54
CA VAL A 656 -8.72 -15.19 0.82
C VAL A 656 -10.13 -15.65 1.22
N PHE A 657 -11.09 -15.39 0.33
CA PHE A 657 -12.45 -15.90 0.41
C PHE A 657 -12.45 -17.43 0.25
N LYS A 658 -12.41 -18.17 1.36
CA LYS A 658 -12.63 -19.62 1.35
C LYS A 658 -14.12 -19.93 1.19
N GLU A 659 -14.57 -20.19 -0.03
CA GLU A 659 -15.90 -20.75 -0.26
C GLU A 659 -16.00 -22.13 0.43
N ILE A 660 -17.02 -22.27 1.28
CA ILE A 660 -17.24 -23.50 2.06
C ILE A 660 -17.90 -24.55 1.16
N LEU A 661 -17.11 -25.56 0.81
CA LEU A 661 -17.58 -26.75 0.10
C LEU A 661 -18.32 -27.69 1.06
N GLN A 662 -19.61 -27.43 1.31
CA GLN A 662 -20.47 -28.35 2.06
C GLN A 662 -20.64 -29.70 1.33
N THR A 663 -20.74 -30.76 2.12
CA THR A 663 -21.02 -32.14 1.70
C THR A 663 -22.52 -32.45 1.75
N PRO A 664 -23.07 -33.21 0.79
CA PRO A 664 -24.36 -33.89 0.97
C PRO A 664 -24.27 -35.03 1.99
N SER A 665 -25.42 -35.47 2.50
CA SER A 665 -25.58 -36.54 3.50
C SER A 665 -25.56 -37.97 2.91
N LEU A 666 -25.43 -38.96 3.79
CA LEU A 666 -25.55 -40.39 3.48
C LEU A 666 -27.02 -40.86 3.46
N PRO A 667 -27.40 -41.84 2.60
CA PRO A 667 -28.66 -42.58 2.64
C PRO A 667 -28.59 -43.84 3.57
N PRO A 668 -29.71 -44.55 3.84
CA PRO A 668 -29.84 -45.46 4.99
C PRO A 668 -29.55 -46.96 4.72
N SER A 669 -29.61 -47.76 5.79
CA SER A 669 -29.66 -49.25 5.80
C SER A 669 -30.65 -49.75 6.88
N THR A 670 -30.96 -51.05 6.91
CA THR A 670 -32.29 -51.58 7.32
C THR A 670 -32.28 -52.58 8.51
N ALA A 671 -33.21 -52.39 9.48
CA ALA A 671 -33.88 -53.40 10.37
C ALA A 671 -33.02 -54.39 11.22
N PRO A 672 -33.58 -55.17 12.20
CA PRO A 672 -34.96 -55.35 12.72
C PRO A 672 -35.05 -55.17 14.29
N PRO A 673 -35.97 -55.81 15.07
CA PRO A 673 -37.45 -55.78 15.11
C PRO A 673 -38.05 -55.20 16.44
N GLN A 674 -39.37 -55.32 16.66
CA GLN A 674 -40.16 -54.78 17.81
C GLN A 674 -40.10 -55.63 19.11
N PRO A 675 -40.63 -55.15 20.27
CA PRO A 675 -42.05 -55.43 20.61
C PRO A 675 -42.88 -54.31 21.34
N SER A 676 -44.22 -54.47 21.25
CA SER A 676 -45.42 -53.88 21.90
C SER A 676 -45.40 -52.93 23.14
N ILE A 677 -46.13 -51.80 23.04
CA ILE A 677 -47.44 -51.41 23.68
C ILE A 677 -47.69 -51.90 25.13
N PRO A 678 -48.13 -51.08 26.14
CA PRO A 678 -49.20 -50.03 26.13
C PRO A 678 -48.73 -48.64 26.68
N SER A 679 -49.48 -47.64 27.24
CA SER A 679 -50.84 -47.49 27.87
C SER A 679 -51.39 -46.03 27.81
N LEU A 680 -52.57 -45.76 28.42
CA LEU A 680 -53.17 -44.43 28.74
C LEU A 680 -53.27 -44.24 30.29
N PRO A 681 -53.55 -43.05 30.89
CA PRO A 681 -54.87 -42.36 30.84
C PRO A 681 -54.88 -40.80 30.88
N THR A 682 -56.09 -40.22 31.03
CA THR A 682 -56.52 -38.81 30.79
C THR A 682 -56.71 -37.96 32.06
N VAL A 683 -56.82 -36.61 31.95
CA VAL A 683 -57.81 -35.73 32.67
C VAL A 683 -57.91 -34.34 31.98
N THR A 684 -59.00 -33.58 32.18
CA THR A 684 -59.44 -32.38 31.44
C THR A 684 -59.51 -31.07 32.25
N PRO A 685 -59.65 -29.91 31.57
CA PRO A 685 -60.42 -28.74 32.04
C PRO A 685 -61.55 -28.29 31.05
N PRO A 686 -62.44 -27.31 31.39
CA PRO A 686 -63.84 -27.29 30.90
C PRO A 686 -64.23 -26.22 29.82
N SER A 687 -65.51 -25.85 29.73
CA SER A 687 -66.26 -25.65 28.47
C SER A 687 -66.90 -24.26 28.16
N VAL A 688 -67.32 -24.15 26.89
CA VAL A 688 -67.95 -23.05 26.10
C VAL A 688 -69.26 -22.41 26.66
N PRO A 689 -69.72 -21.26 26.12
CA PRO A 689 -70.82 -21.32 25.13
C PRO A 689 -70.71 -20.39 23.88
N ASN A 690 -71.39 -20.78 22.79
CA ASN A 690 -71.63 -19.99 21.54
C ASN A 690 -73.11 -19.51 21.49
N PRO A 691 -73.49 -18.58 20.59
CA PRO A 691 -74.25 -18.96 19.36
C PRO A 691 -74.04 -17.98 18.17
N PRO A 692 -74.86 -17.98 17.10
CA PRO A 692 -75.18 -19.03 16.11
C PRO A 692 -74.67 -18.63 14.68
N GLY A 693 -74.79 -19.41 13.61
CA GLY A 693 -75.35 -20.76 13.45
C GLY A 693 -75.72 -21.19 12.02
N HIS A 694 -75.22 -20.54 10.94
CA HIS A 694 -75.49 -20.96 9.55
C HIS A 694 -74.22 -21.49 8.86
N SER A 695 -74.23 -22.74 8.38
CA SER A 695 -73.09 -23.33 7.65
C SER A 695 -73.44 -23.69 6.21
N MET A 696 -72.96 -22.89 5.25
CA MET A 696 -72.94 -23.26 3.83
C MET A 696 -71.98 -24.43 3.61
N GLN A 697 -72.51 -25.59 3.20
CA GLN A 697 -71.69 -26.77 2.92
C GLN A 697 -71.03 -26.67 1.54
N THR A 698 -69.73 -26.97 1.45
CA THR A 698 -68.96 -26.92 0.20
C THR A 698 -68.25 -28.25 -0.09
N ARG A 699 -67.95 -28.50 -1.38
CA ARG A 699 -67.47 -29.80 -1.90
C ARG A 699 -66.22 -30.37 -1.22
N SER A 700 -65.40 -29.55 -0.57
CA SER A 700 -64.24 -30.00 0.21
C SER A 700 -64.64 -30.92 1.38
N LYS A 701 -65.79 -30.68 2.00
CA LYS A 701 -66.27 -31.43 3.18
C LYS A 701 -66.77 -32.84 2.85
N HIS A 702 -66.84 -33.21 1.57
CA HIS A 702 -67.16 -34.55 1.07
C HIS A 702 -65.95 -35.28 0.45
N GLY A 703 -64.73 -34.77 0.64
CA GLY A 703 -63.50 -35.41 0.17
C GLY A 703 -63.28 -35.39 -1.36
N ILE A 704 -64.18 -34.78 -2.14
CA ILE A 704 -64.14 -34.77 -3.61
C ILE A 704 -63.03 -33.84 -4.13
N ARG A 705 -61.78 -34.31 -4.04
CA ARG A 705 -60.65 -33.77 -4.80
C ARG A 705 -60.67 -34.36 -6.22
N LYS A 706 -61.33 -33.68 -7.16
CA LYS A 706 -60.98 -33.86 -8.59
C LYS A 706 -59.68 -33.09 -8.85
N PRO A 707 -58.53 -33.75 -9.09
CA PRO A 707 -57.34 -33.04 -9.56
C PRO A 707 -57.66 -32.44 -10.92
N LYS A 708 -57.29 -31.16 -11.14
CA LYS A 708 -57.26 -30.60 -12.50
C LYS A 708 -56.05 -31.17 -13.21
N THR A 709 -56.22 -32.25 -13.97
CA THR A 709 -55.26 -32.71 -14.97
C THR A 709 -55.17 -31.65 -16.07
N HIS A 710 -54.25 -30.71 -15.91
CA HIS A 710 -53.82 -29.85 -17.00
C HIS A 710 -53.06 -30.71 -18.02
N PHE A 711 -53.79 -31.23 -19.02
CA PHE A 711 -53.20 -31.87 -20.20
C PHE A 711 -52.42 -30.83 -21.00
N SER A 712 -51.16 -30.62 -20.64
CA SER A 712 -50.24 -29.81 -21.43
C SER A 712 -49.68 -30.69 -22.54
N LEU A 713 -50.11 -30.43 -23.78
CA LEU A 713 -49.55 -31.06 -24.99
C LEU A 713 -48.23 -30.39 -25.39
N LEU A 714 -47.32 -30.26 -24.41
CA LEU A 714 -45.97 -29.76 -24.58
C LEU A 714 -44.99 -30.86 -24.18
N THR A 715 -43.96 -31.08 -25.00
CA THR A 715 -42.93 -32.10 -24.79
C THR A 715 -42.26 -31.91 -23.43
N THR A 716 -42.46 -32.86 -22.52
CA THR A 716 -41.86 -32.83 -21.18
C THR A 716 -40.35 -33.00 -21.29
N VAL A 717 -39.62 -31.91 -21.06
CA VAL A 717 -38.15 -31.90 -20.96
C VAL A 717 -37.70 -32.92 -19.92
N SER A 718 -36.67 -33.71 -20.27
CA SER A 718 -36.09 -34.72 -19.37
C SER A 718 -35.62 -34.08 -18.05
N PRO A 719 -35.77 -34.76 -16.90
CA PRO A 719 -35.21 -34.28 -15.64
C PRO A 719 -33.67 -34.30 -15.67
N ILE A 720 -33.04 -33.40 -14.93
CA ILE A 720 -31.57 -33.37 -14.81
C ILE A 720 -31.10 -34.62 -14.03
N PRO A 721 -30.24 -35.50 -14.60
CA PRO A 721 -29.81 -36.73 -13.95
C PRO A 721 -28.94 -36.48 -12.73
N ASN A 722 -29.07 -37.33 -11.71
CA ASN A 722 -28.22 -37.29 -10.51
C ASN A 722 -27.03 -38.24 -10.60
N SER A 723 -26.97 -39.11 -11.61
CA SER A 723 -25.86 -40.04 -11.86
C SER A 723 -25.61 -40.26 -13.35
N HIS A 724 -24.41 -40.74 -13.68
CA HIS A 724 -24.05 -41.13 -15.05
C HIS A 724 -24.83 -42.35 -15.54
N ILE A 725 -25.26 -43.24 -14.64
CA ILE A 725 -26.12 -44.38 -14.97
C ILE A 725 -27.49 -43.88 -15.45
N GLN A 726 -28.10 -42.93 -14.71
CA GLN A 726 -29.36 -42.31 -15.11
C GLN A 726 -29.23 -41.55 -16.44
N ALA A 727 -28.14 -40.80 -16.63
CA ALA A 727 -27.90 -40.05 -17.85
C ALA A 727 -27.67 -40.95 -19.08
N LEU A 728 -26.98 -42.09 -18.93
CA LEU A 728 -26.76 -43.06 -20.00
C LEU A 728 -28.00 -43.93 -20.30
N SER A 729 -28.96 -44.00 -19.37
CA SER A 729 -30.27 -44.62 -19.61
C SER A 729 -31.30 -43.68 -20.27
N ASP A 730 -31.00 -42.38 -20.39
CA ASP A 730 -31.91 -41.40 -20.99
C ASP A 730 -31.43 -40.99 -22.40
N PRO A 731 -32.24 -41.22 -23.46
CA PRO A 731 -31.86 -40.90 -24.84
C PRO A 731 -31.59 -39.40 -25.09
N ASN A 732 -32.02 -38.52 -24.19
CA ASN A 732 -31.76 -37.08 -24.26
C ASN A 732 -30.37 -36.68 -23.73
N TRP A 733 -29.84 -37.45 -22.77
CA TRP A 733 -28.59 -37.14 -22.07
C TRP A 733 -27.41 -37.98 -22.56
N THR A 734 -27.64 -39.20 -23.05
CA THR A 734 -26.61 -40.04 -23.66
C THR A 734 -25.83 -39.32 -24.77
N PRO A 735 -26.47 -38.66 -25.76
CA PRO A 735 -25.75 -37.91 -26.80
C PRO A 735 -24.92 -36.77 -26.21
N ALA A 736 -25.46 -36.04 -25.23
CA ALA A 736 -24.76 -34.93 -24.59
C ALA A 736 -23.54 -35.37 -23.74
N MET A 737 -23.49 -36.63 -23.30
CA MET A 737 -22.30 -37.24 -22.69
C MET A 737 -21.29 -37.68 -23.74
N THR A 738 -21.74 -38.33 -24.81
CA THR A 738 -20.88 -38.78 -25.92
C THR A 738 -20.20 -37.59 -26.62
N ASP A 739 -20.94 -36.53 -26.94
CA ASP A 739 -20.41 -35.28 -27.53
C ASP A 739 -19.22 -34.70 -26.74
N GLU A 740 -19.34 -34.69 -25.40
CA GLU A 740 -18.30 -34.16 -24.51
C GLU A 740 -17.15 -35.17 -24.36
N TYR A 741 -17.42 -36.48 -24.33
CA TYR A 741 -16.38 -37.54 -24.34
C TYR A 741 -15.53 -37.49 -25.62
N ASP A 742 -16.18 -37.47 -26.79
CA ASP A 742 -15.54 -37.41 -28.10
C ASP A 742 -14.74 -36.10 -28.27
N ALA A 743 -15.14 -35.00 -27.63
CA ALA A 743 -14.34 -33.78 -27.57
C ALA A 743 -12.99 -33.99 -26.86
N PHE A 744 -12.92 -34.77 -25.76
CA PHE A 744 -11.65 -35.11 -25.10
C PHE A 744 -10.76 -36.01 -25.97
N ILE A 745 -11.35 -36.99 -26.65
CA ILE A 745 -10.63 -37.91 -27.55
C ILE A 745 -10.07 -37.15 -28.76
N LYS A 746 -10.92 -36.36 -29.44
CA LYS A 746 -10.54 -35.53 -30.59
C LYS A 746 -9.45 -34.50 -30.27
N THR A 747 -9.49 -33.91 -29.08
CA THR A 747 -8.46 -32.95 -28.63
C THR A 747 -7.17 -33.61 -28.11
N LYS A 748 -7.15 -34.96 -28.00
CA LYS A 748 -6.08 -35.76 -27.36
C LYS A 748 -5.76 -35.26 -25.93
N THR A 749 -6.80 -35.06 -25.13
CA THR A 749 -6.67 -34.50 -23.77
C THR A 749 -5.82 -35.37 -22.83
N TRP A 750 -5.86 -36.70 -22.99
CA TRP A 750 -5.12 -37.65 -22.16
C TRP A 750 -4.58 -38.84 -22.95
N ASP A 751 -3.54 -39.49 -22.42
CA ASP A 751 -3.18 -40.87 -22.77
C ASP A 751 -3.80 -41.83 -21.75
N LEU A 752 -4.20 -43.03 -22.17
CA LEU A 752 -4.53 -44.12 -21.24
C LEU A 752 -3.23 -44.88 -20.90
N VAL A 753 -2.89 -44.99 -19.61
CA VAL A 753 -1.62 -45.59 -19.15
C VAL A 753 -1.83 -46.53 -17.96
N PRO A 754 -0.94 -47.52 -17.74
CA PRO A 754 -0.93 -48.31 -16.51
C PRO A 754 -0.90 -47.40 -15.27
N ARG A 755 -1.64 -47.79 -14.23
CA ARG A 755 -1.71 -47.03 -12.97
C ARG A 755 -0.32 -46.96 -12.32
N PRO A 756 0.25 -45.76 -12.08
CA PRO A 756 1.53 -45.65 -11.39
C PRO A 756 1.40 -45.98 -9.89
N THR A 757 2.50 -46.40 -9.29
CA THR A 757 2.67 -46.49 -7.83
C THR A 757 2.93 -45.10 -7.25
N ASP A 758 2.45 -44.87 -6.02
CA ASP A 758 2.76 -43.68 -5.18
C ASP A 758 2.44 -42.29 -5.78
N THR A 759 1.69 -42.24 -6.89
CA THR A 759 1.14 -41.00 -7.46
C THR A 759 -0.29 -40.75 -7.01
N ASN A 760 -0.65 -39.49 -6.78
CA ASN A 760 -2.03 -39.07 -6.65
C ASN A 760 -2.83 -39.34 -7.94
N ILE A 761 -4.12 -39.64 -7.82
CA ILE A 761 -5.04 -39.90 -8.94
C ILE A 761 -6.32 -39.10 -8.73
N VAL A 762 -6.48 -38.04 -9.50
CA VAL A 762 -7.61 -37.12 -9.42
C VAL A 762 -8.91 -37.84 -9.83
N ARG A 763 -9.93 -37.75 -8.99
CA ARG A 763 -11.27 -38.26 -9.32
C ARG A 763 -11.98 -37.30 -10.27
N CYS A 764 -12.85 -37.81 -11.13
CA CYS A 764 -13.69 -37.01 -12.03
C CYS A 764 -15.18 -37.31 -11.79
N MET A 765 -16.05 -36.39 -12.21
CA MET A 765 -17.51 -36.50 -12.11
C MET A 765 -18.19 -35.79 -13.27
N TRP A 766 -19.38 -36.25 -13.63
CA TRP A 766 -20.22 -35.58 -14.62
C TRP A 766 -21.09 -34.48 -13.96
N ARG A 767 -21.32 -33.41 -14.70
CA ARG A 767 -22.24 -32.32 -14.35
C ARG A 767 -23.22 -32.11 -15.50
N TYR A 768 -24.51 -32.12 -15.18
CA TYR A 768 -25.61 -31.99 -16.12
C TYR A 768 -26.31 -30.64 -15.95
N THR A 769 -26.70 -29.99 -17.04
CA THR A 769 -27.41 -28.71 -17.01
C THR A 769 -28.24 -28.51 -18.28
N HIS A 770 -29.46 -28.00 -18.15
CA HIS A 770 -30.22 -27.48 -19.28
C HIS A 770 -29.61 -26.16 -19.75
N LYS A 771 -29.28 -26.07 -21.04
CA LYS A 771 -29.10 -24.76 -21.69
C LYS A 771 -30.44 -24.32 -22.23
N LEU A 772 -30.90 -23.17 -21.75
CA LEU A 772 -32.09 -22.49 -22.24
C LEU A 772 -31.68 -21.38 -23.21
N ASP A 773 -32.56 -21.06 -24.15
CA ASP A 773 -32.46 -19.89 -25.02
C ASP A 773 -32.90 -18.61 -24.31
N ALA A 774 -32.76 -17.46 -24.99
CA ALA A 774 -33.11 -16.15 -24.43
C ALA A 774 -34.59 -16.06 -23.99
N ASP A 775 -35.47 -16.79 -24.68
CA ASP A 775 -36.91 -16.87 -24.43
C ASP A 775 -37.30 -17.94 -23.39
N GLY A 776 -36.31 -18.64 -22.80
CA GLY A 776 -36.51 -19.60 -21.71
C GLY A 776 -36.82 -21.04 -22.14
N PHE A 777 -37.03 -21.30 -23.43
CA PHE A 777 -37.16 -22.66 -23.98
C PHE A 777 -35.84 -23.44 -23.92
N LEU A 778 -35.90 -24.77 -23.96
CA LEU A 778 -34.71 -25.63 -23.96
C LEU A 778 -33.97 -25.56 -25.29
N ASN A 779 -32.75 -25.00 -25.27
CA ASN A 779 -31.81 -25.04 -26.39
C ASN A 779 -31.20 -26.43 -26.56
N ARG A 780 -30.66 -26.99 -25.46
CA ARG A 780 -30.07 -28.34 -25.41
C ARG A 780 -29.80 -28.83 -23.99
N HIS A 781 -29.73 -30.15 -23.84
CA HIS A 781 -29.05 -30.80 -22.73
C HIS A 781 -27.54 -30.56 -22.84
N LYS A 782 -26.85 -30.34 -21.72
CA LYS A 782 -25.37 -30.24 -21.68
C LYS A 782 -24.82 -31.06 -20.51
N ALA A 783 -24.03 -32.09 -20.82
CA ALA A 783 -23.11 -32.68 -19.87
C ALA A 783 -21.77 -31.92 -19.88
N ARG A 784 -21.00 -32.04 -18.80
CA ARG A 784 -19.58 -31.67 -18.68
C ARG A 784 -18.88 -32.71 -17.80
N LEU A 785 -17.72 -33.20 -18.20
CA LEU A 785 -16.84 -33.96 -17.30
C LEU A 785 -15.96 -32.97 -16.53
N VAL A 786 -15.85 -33.17 -15.22
CA VAL A 786 -15.20 -32.23 -14.29
C VAL A 786 -14.26 -32.99 -13.35
N ALA A 787 -13.00 -32.59 -13.31
CA ALA A 787 -12.03 -33.03 -12.30
C ALA A 787 -12.40 -32.53 -10.90
N ASN A 788 -12.18 -33.37 -9.89
CA ASN A 788 -12.30 -32.98 -8.50
C ASN A 788 -11.01 -32.26 -8.05
N GLY A 789 -10.91 -30.96 -8.33
CA GLY A 789 -9.78 -30.13 -7.88
C GLY A 789 -9.54 -30.15 -6.36
N LYS A 790 -10.52 -30.57 -5.54
CA LYS A 790 -10.30 -30.84 -4.10
C LYS A 790 -9.24 -31.90 -3.85
N SER A 791 -9.14 -32.91 -4.71
CA SER A 791 -8.14 -33.99 -4.60
C SER A 791 -6.79 -33.64 -5.22
N GLN A 792 -6.58 -32.44 -5.77
CA GLN A 792 -5.25 -31.99 -6.19
C GLN A 792 -4.45 -31.39 -5.04
N GLU A 793 -3.19 -31.79 -4.91
CA GLU A 793 -2.22 -31.33 -3.89
C GLU A 793 -1.24 -30.29 -4.44
N GLU A 794 -0.92 -29.29 -3.61
CA GLU A 794 -0.06 -28.16 -3.99
C GLU A 794 1.42 -28.55 -4.01
N GLY A 795 2.12 -28.18 -5.08
CA GLY A 795 3.52 -28.61 -5.30
C GLY A 795 3.68 -30.06 -5.77
N ILE A 796 2.56 -30.75 -6.05
CA ILE A 796 2.51 -32.07 -6.71
C ILE A 796 1.68 -31.96 -7.99
N ASP A 797 0.37 -31.70 -7.89
CA ASP A 797 -0.55 -31.68 -9.04
C ASP A 797 -0.70 -30.28 -9.68
N TYR A 798 -0.24 -29.23 -9.01
CA TYR A 798 -0.22 -27.85 -9.49
C TYR A 798 0.76 -26.99 -8.68
N ASN A 799 1.33 -25.95 -9.29
CA ASN A 799 2.19 -24.98 -8.61
C ASN A 799 1.55 -23.58 -8.53
N GLU A 800 0.93 -23.12 -9.62
CA GLU A 800 0.31 -21.80 -9.72
C GLU A 800 -1.09 -21.90 -10.35
N THR A 801 -2.06 -21.21 -9.76
CA THR A 801 -3.49 -21.29 -10.14
C THR A 801 -4.03 -19.97 -10.70
N PHE A 802 -3.30 -18.87 -10.52
CA PHE A 802 -3.77 -17.55 -10.92
C PHE A 802 -3.88 -17.44 -12.44
N SER A 803 -5.05 -16.96 -12.90
CA SER A 803 -5.30 -16.51 -14.27
C SER A 803 -5.81 -15.08 -14.20
N PRO A 804 -5.37 -14.18 -15.10
CA PRO A 804 -5.98 -12.86 -15.22
C PRO A 804 -7.43 -12.99 -15.68
N VAL A 805 -8.23 -11.99 -15.32
CA VAL A 805 -9.64 -11.84 -15.65
C VAL A 805 -9.89 -10.35 -15.92
N VAL A 806 -10.50 -10.03 -17.07
CA VAL A 806 -10.72 -8.63 -17.50
C VAL A 806 -11.59 -7.85 -16.50
N LYS A 807 -11.16 -6.64 -16.14
CA LYS A 807 -11.87 -5.79 -15.19
C LYS A 807 -13.11 -5.14 -15.84
N PRO A 808 -14.23 -4.95 -15.09
CA PRO A 808 -15.42 -4.26 -15.60
C PRO A 808 -15.19 -2.80 -16.04
N GLY A 809 -14.13 -2.14 -15.54
CA GLY A 809 -13.69 -0.83 -16.04
C GLY A 809 -13.07 -0.92 -17.44
N THR A 810 -12.20 -1.93 -17.67
CA THR A 810 -11.57 -2.21 -18.97
C THR A 810 -12.61 -2.48 -20.05
N ILE A 811 -13.64 -3.29 -19.74
CA ILE A 811 -14.75 -3.56 -20.66
C ILE A 811 -15.43 -2.25 -21.08
N ARG A 812 -15.82 -1.40 -20.13
CA ARG A 812 -16.52 -0.14 -20.43
C ARG A 812 -15.66 0.86 -21.16
N ALA A 813 -14.37 1.00 -20.79
CA ALA A 813 -13.44 1.86 -21.51
C ALA A 813 -13.23 1.41 -22.96
N VAL A 814 -13.15 0.11 -23.24
CA VAL A 814 -13.04 -0.42 -24.62
C VAL A 814 -14.34 -0.24 -25.40
N LEU A 815 -15.51 -0.44 -24.78
CA LEU A 815 -16.80 -0.17 -25.41
C LEU A 815 -16.97 1.33 -25.77
N ASP A 816 -16.60 2.22 -24.86
CA ASP A 816 -16.66 3.68 -25.04
C ASP A 816 -15.70 4.16 -26.15
N VAL A 817 -14.43 3.72 -26.11
CA VAL A 817 -13.44 3.99 -27.19
C VAL A 817 -13.90 3.43 -28.54
N SER A 818 -14.61 2.29 -28.56
CA SER A 818 -15.18 1.74 -29.80
C SER A 818 -16.34 2.59 -30.32
N LEU A 819 -17.26 3.01 -29.45
CA LEU A 819 -18.40 3.87 -29.80
C LEU A 819 -17.93 5.24 -30.33
N ALA A 820 -16.98 5.86 -29.64
CA ALA A 820 -16.40 7.15 -30.02
C ALA A 820 -15.71 7.14 -31.40
N ARG A 821 -15.33 5.96 -31.91
CA ARG A 821 -14.63 5.77 -33.19
C ARG A 821 -15.47 5.01 -34.24
N ASP A 822 -16.74 4.71 -33.96
CA ASP A 822 -17.63 3.88 -34.79
C ASP A 822 -17.11 2.47 -35.12
N TRP A 823 -16.29 1.88 -34.25
CA TRP A 823 -15.70 0.55 -34.50
C TRP A 823 -16.73 -0.58 -34.32
N PRO A 824 -16.75 -1.59 -35.20
CA PRO A 824 -17.55 -2.80 -35.02
C PRO A 824 -17.09 -3.57 -33.77
N ILE A 825 -18.07 -3.99 -32.94
CA ILE A 825 -17.84 -4.75 -31.70
C ILE A 825 -18.49 -6.12 -31.82
N HIS A 826 -17.69 -7.17 -31.86
CA HIS A 826 -18.12 -8.56 -31.97
C HIS A 826 -17.84 -9.35 -30.68
N GLN A 827 -18.68 -10.35 -30.43
CA GLN A 827 -18.47 -11.37 -29.40
C GLN A 827 -18.13 -12.71 -30.07
N LEU A 828 -17.15 -13.41 -29.51
CA LEU A 828 -16.78 -14.79 -29.88
C LEU A 828 -16.87 -15.69 -28.63
N ASP A 829 -17.21 -16.96 -28.81
CA ASP A 829 -17.27 -17.98 -27.75
C ASP A 829 -16.45 -19.20 -28.17
N VAL A 830 -15.48 -19.62 -27.34
CA VAL A 830 -14.58 -20.75 -27.63
C VAL A 830 -15.16 -22.07 -27.12
N LYS A 831 -15.43 -23.02 -28.02
CA LYS A 831 -15.88 -24.36 -27.64
C LYS A 831 -14.81 -25.06 -26.81
N ASN A 832 -15.20 -25.38 -25.58
CA ASN A 832 -14.43 -26.17 -24.61
C ASN A 832 -13.01 -25.64 -24.37
N ALA A 833 -12.87 -24.30 -24.26
CA ALA A 833 -11.65 -23.53 -23.99
C ALA A 833 -10.53 -24.27 -23.23
N PHE A 834 -10.80 -24.80 -22.03
CA PHE A 834 -9.78 -25.48 -21.23
C PHE A 834 -9.11 -26.68 -21.92
N LEU A 835 -9.80 -27.40 -22.81
CA LEU A 835 -9.26 -28.56 -23.54
C LEU A 835 -8.22 -28.18 -24.61
N HIS A 836 -7.94 -26.89 -24.79
CA HIS A 836 -6.85 -26.39 -25.61
C HIS A 836 -5.65 -25.95 -24.76
N GLY A 837 -5.82 -25.72 -23.46
CA GLY A 837 -4.72 -25.40 -22.54
C GLY A 837 -3.85 -26.62 -22.27
N GLU A 838 -2.55 -26.52 -22.52
CA GLU A 838 -1.56 -27.57 -22.25
C GLU A 838 -1.14 -27.54 -20.77
N LEU A 839 -0.79 -28.69 -20.19
CA LEU A 839 -0.38 -28.81 -18.78
C LEU A 839 1.14 -29.00 -18.68
N ASP A 840 1.80 -28.16 -17.87
CA ASP A 840 3.20 -28.34 -17.48
C ASP A 840 3.34 -29.48 -16.43
N GLU A 841 2.32 -29.67 -15.58
CA GLU A 841 2.30 -30.69 -14.54
C GLU A 841 1.76 -32.05 -15.05
N THR A 842 2.40 -33.15 -14.65
CA THR A 842 1.92 -34.51 -14.97
C THR A 842 0.81 -34.92 -13.99
N ILE A 843 -0.44 -34.83 -14.43
CA ILE A 843 -1.62 -35.17 -13.61
C ILE A 843 -2.21 -36.51 -14.09
N TYR A 844 -2.49 -37.42 -13.15
CA TYR A 844 -3.23 -38.65 -13.41
C TYR A 844 -4.68 -38.51 -12.94
N MET A 845 -5.61 -39.02 -13.74
CA MET A 845 -7.05 -38.97 -13.46
C MET A 845 -7.68 -40.36 -13.63
N HIS A 846 -8.70 -40.67 -12.84
CA HIS A 846 -9.55 -41.83 -13.10
C HIS A 846 -10.27 -41.73 -14.46
N GLN A 847 -10.50 -42.86 -15.12
CA GLN A 847 -11.27 -42.91 -16.37
C GLN A 847 -12.70 -42.35 -16.15
N PRO A 848 -13.32 -41.70 -17.17
CA PRO A 848 -14.62 -41.06 -17.00
C PRO A 848 -15.73 -42.09 -16.66
N PRO A 849 -16.52 -41.90 -15.58
CA PRO A 849 -17.57 -42.85 -15.22
C PRO A 849 -18.57 -43.07 -16.35
N GLY A 850 -18.79 -44.33 -16.74
CA GLY A 850 -19.61 -44.71 -17.89
C GLY A 850 -18.85 -44.90 -19.21
N PHE A 851 -17.60 -44.42 -19.30
CA PHE A 851 -16.72 -44.54 -20.48
C PHE A 851 -15.36 -45.16 -20.10
N THR A 852 -15.39 -46.19 -19.25
CA THR A 852 -14.20 -46.99 -18.90
C THR A 852 -13.85 -47.95 -20.04
N ASP A 853 -12.58 -48.05 -20.38
CA ASP A 853 -12.08 -48.99 -21.38
C ASP A 853 -12.29 -50.46 -20.94
N LYS A 854 -12.77 -51.31 -21.86
CA LYS A 854 -13.10 -52.72 -21.59
C LYS A 854 -11.89 -53.64 -21.58
N GLN A 855 -10.81 -53.29 -22.29
CA GLN A 855 -9.56 -54.05 -22.31
C GLN A 855 -8.63 -53.61 -21.16
N PHE A 856 -8.68 -52.33 -20.78
CA PHE A 856 -7.79 -51.71 -19.80
C PHE A 856 -8.55 -51.06 -18.61
N PRO A 857 -9.43 -51.79 -17.89
CA PRO A 857 -10.27 -51.20 -16.83
C PRO A 857 -9.49 -50.64 -15.64
N ASN A 858 -8.28 -51.14 -15.38
CA ASN A 858 -7.40 -50.70 -14.28
C ASN A 858 -6.43 -49.55 -14.67
N HIS A 859 -6.47 -49.07 -15.91
CA HIS A 859 -5.61 -47.97 -16.37
C HIS A 859 -6.17 -46.59 -15.95
N VAL A 860 -5.32 -45.56 -16.04
CA VAL A 860 -5.64 -44.17 -15.69
C VAL A 860 -5.36 -43.22 -16.84
N CYS A 861 -6.08 -42.10 -16.89
CA CYS A 861 -5.88 -41.04 -17.86
C CYS A 861 -4.73 -40.15 -17.40
N ARG A 862 -3.57 -40.19 -18.07
CA ARG A 862 -2.52 -39.17 -17.91
C ARG A 862 -2.91 -37.94 -18.71
N LEU A 863 -3.28 -36.86 -18.03
CA LEU A 863 -3.70 -35.62 -18.68
C LEU A 863 -2.52 -34.93 -19.36
N ARG A 864 -2.68 -34.59 -20.63
CA ARG A 864 -1.80 -33.69 -21.40
C ARG A 864 -2.33 -32.26 -21.43
N LYS A 865 -3.66 -32.11 -21.33
CA LYS A 865 -4.37 -30.84 -21.42
C LYS A 865 -5.31 -30.64 -20.25
N ALA A 866 -5.59 -29.37 -19.96
CA ALA A 866 -6.42 -28.96 -18.85
C ALA A 866 -7.89 -29.33 -19.07
N ILE A 867 -8.59 -29.61 -17.98
CA ILE A 867 -10.03 -29.91 -17.99
C ILE A 867 -10.75 -29.12 -16.90
N TYR A 868 -12.07 -28.98 -17.02
CA TYR A 868 -12.89 -28.29 -16.02
C TYR A 868 -12.67 -28.87 -14.63
N GLY A 869 -12.52 -28.00 -13.63
CA GLY A 869 -12.35 -28.41 -12.23
C GLY A 869 -10.91 -28.68 -11.78
N LEU A 870 -9.93 -28.70 -12.68
CA LEU A 870 -8.52 -28.57 -12.28
C LEU A 870 -8.23 -27.13 -11.84
N LYS A 871 -7.43 -26.98 -10.78
CA LYS A 871 -7.09 -25.69 -10.17
C LYS A 871 -6.31 -24.75 -11.10
N GLN A 872 -5.47 -25.29 -11.99
CA GLN A 872 -4.69 -24.49 -12.96
C GLN A 872 -5.35 -24.33 -14.35
N ALA A 873 -6.52 -24.93 -14.60
CA ALA A 873 -7.10 -24.94 -15.95
C ALA A 873 -7.32 -23.55 -16.60
N PRO A 874 -7.76 -22.51 -15.85
CA PRO A 874 -7.84 -21.15 -16.39
C PRO A 874 -6.48 -20.58 -16.82
N ARG A 875 -5.42 -20.82 -16.02
CA ARG A 875 -4.04 -20.37 -16.29
C ARG A 875 -3.49 -21.05 -17.55
N ALA A 876 -3.62 -22.38 -17.66
CA ALA A 876 -3.20 -23.16 -18.83
C ALA A 876 -3.86 -22.67 -20.13
N TRP A 877 -5.18 -22.45 -20.11
CA TRP A 877 -5.90 -21.88 -21.25
C TRP A 877 -5.47 -20.45 -21.58
N ASN A 878 -5.41 -19.57 -20.57
CA ASN A 878 -5.00 -18.19 -20.76
C ASN A 878 -3.60 -18.09 -21.37
N SER A 879 -2.64 -18.90 -20.90
CA SER A 879 -1.28 -18.96 -21.45
C SER A 879 -1.25 -19.43 -22.91
N ARG A 880 -2.01 -20.48 -23.28
CA ARG A 880 -2.07 -20.97 -24.66
C ARG A 880 -2.72 -19.98 -25.62
N PHE A 881 -3.77 -19.29 -25.17
CA PHE A 881 -4.43 -18.25 -25.97
C PHE A 881 -3.56 -17.01 -26.11
N ALA A 882 -2.99 -16.52 -25.00
CA ALA A 882 -2.10 -15.36 -24.97
C ALA A 882 -0.91 -15.53 -25.93
N LYS A 883 -0.26 -16.70 -25.91
CA LYS A 883 0.79 -17.06 -26.87
C LYS A 883 0.32 -16.90 -28.31
N TYR A 884 -0.78 -17.57 -28.68
CA TYR A 884 -1.29 -17.53 -30.06
C TYR A 884 -1.66 -16.11 -30.54
N VAL A 885 -2.31 -15.29 -29.71
CA VAL A 885 -2.63 -13.91 -30.14
C VAL A 885 -1.39 -13.01 -30.18
N THR A 886 -0.36 -13.28 -29.38
CA THR A 886 0.96 -12.64 -29.51
C THR A 886 1.67 -13.05 -30.79
N ASP A 887 1.58 -14.32 -31.20
CA ASP A 887 2.08 -14.81 -32.48
C ASP A 887 1.34 -14.15 -33.68
N LEU A 888 0.06 -13.81 -33.52
CA LEU A 888 -0.70 -12.97 -34.46
C LEU A 888 -0.34 -11.46 -34.42
N GLY A 889 0.57 -11.04 -33.55
CA GLY A 889 1.05 -9.66 -33.44
C GLY A 889 0.28 -8.76 -32.47
N PHE A 890 -0.55 -9.30 -31.57
CA PHE A 890 -1.09 -8.54 -30.44
C PHE A 890 -0.06 -8.42 -29.30
N VAL A 891 -0.15 -7.35 -28.52
CA VAL A 891 0.62 -7.13 -27.29
C VAL A 891 -0.34 -7.17 -26.09
N CYS A 892 0.02 -7.93 -25.05
CA CYS A 892 -0.72 -7.97 -23.79
C CYS A 892 -0.60 -6.63 -23.05
N SER A 893 -1.72 -6.09 -22.55
CA SER A 893 -1.74 -4.81 -21.83
C SER A 893 -1.11 -4.93 -20.44
N LYS A 894 -0.38 -3.89 -20.04
CA LYS A 894 0.21 -3.76 -18.70
C LYS A 894 -0.83 -3.32 -17.67
N SER A 895 -1.84 -2.57 -18.10
CA SER A 895 -2.95 -2.10 -17.26
C SER A 895 -4.00 -3.19 -16.96
N ASP A 896 -4.23 -4.12 -17.88
CA ASP A 896 -5.10 -5.29 -17.68
C ASP A 896 -4.59 -6.49 -18.51
N PRO A 897 -3.99 -7.53 -17.90
CA PRO A 897 -3.43 -8.67 -18.64
C PRO A 897 -4.44 -9.54 -19.40
N SER A 898 -5.75 -9.30 -19.27
CA SER A 898 -6.79 -9.93 -20.11
C SER A 898 -7.17 -9.08 -21.34
N LEU A 899 -6.57 -7.90 -21.51
CA LEU A 899 -6.67 -7.08 -22.72
C LEU A 899 -5.43 -7.29 -23.61
N PHE A 900 -5.67 -7.60 -24.88
CA PHE A 900 -4.67 -7.69 -25.93
C PHE A 900 -4.91 -6.58 -26.96
N ILE A 901 -3.84 -5.89 -27.36
CA ILE A 901 -3.87 -4.72 -28.24
C ILE A 901 -3.04 -5.00 -29.49
N TYR A 902 -3.65 -4.93 -30.67
CA TYR A 902 -2.94 -4.93 -31.95
C TYR A 902 -2.82 -3.49 -32.47
N ARG A 903 -1.64 -3.12 -32.97
CA ARG A 903 -1.39 -1.83 -33.61
C ARG A 903 -0.30 -1.94 -34.69
N LYS A 904 -0.67 -1.79 -35.96
CA LYS A 904 0.27 -1.77 -37.10
C LYS A 904 -0.17 -0.74 -38.13
N GLY A 905 0.54 0.39 -38.19
CA GLY A 905 0.11 1.57 -38.96
C GLY A 905 -1.29 2.02 -38.51
N ASN A 906 -2.19 2.19 -39.48
CA ASN A 906 -3.58 2.61 -39.22
C ASN A 906 -4.49 1.45 -38.76
N LYS A 907 -4.05 0.18 -38.83
CA LYS A 907 -4.82 -0.96 -38.33
C LYS A 907 -4.65 -1.13 -36.82
N GLN A 908 -5.76 -1.09 -36.09
CA GLN A 908 -5.80 -1.30 -34.65
C GLN A 908 -6.91 -2.30 -34.28
N ALA A 909 -6.71 -3.08 -33.21
CA ALA A 909 -7.75 -3.93 -32.63
C ALA A 909 -7.55 -4.13 -31.13
N TYR A 910 -8.65 -4.34 -30.41
CA TYR A 910 -8.65 -4.68 -28.98
C TYR A 910 -9.43 -5.98 -28.78
N LEU A 911 -8.82 -6.91 -28.05
CA LEU A 911 -9.37 -8.22 -27.72
C LEU A 911 -9.37 -8.39 -26.20
N LEU A 912 -10.55 -8.52 -25.60
CA LEU A 912 -10.71 -8.84 -24.18
C LEU A 912 -11.04 -10.33 -24.03
N LEU A 913 -10.29 -11.04 -23.18
CA LEU A 913 -10.51 -12.45 -22.88
C LEU A 913 -11.08 -12.63 -21.46
N TYR A 914 -12.24 -13.26 -21.37
CA TYR A 914 -12.81 -13.79 -20.12
C TYR A 914 -13.10 -15.28 -20.31
N VAL A 915 -12.15 -16.13 -19.95
CA VAL A 915 -12.29 -17.60 -20.03
C VAL A 915 -12.72 -18.05 -21.45
N ASP A 916 -13.96 -18.51 -21.66
CA ASP A 916 -14.52 -18.93 -22.94
C ASP A 916 -15.16 -17.77 -23.76
N ASP A 917 -15.45 -16.64 -23.13
CA ASP A 917 -16.03 -15.42 -23.71
C ASP A 917 -14.93 -14.45 -24.21
N ILE A 918 -15.03 -13.99 -25.46
CA ILE A 918 -14.12 -13.00 -26.06
C ILE A 918 -14.91 -11.79 -26.59
N LEU A 919 -14.48 -10.58 -26.24
CA LEU A 919 -14.92 -9.35 -26.91
C LEU A 919 -13.82 -8.87 -27.86
N LEU A 920 -14.15 -8.66 -29.14
CA LEU A 920 -13.22 -8.20 -30.16
C LEU A 920 -13.77 -6.98 -30.89
N THR A 921 -12.94 -5.94 -31.02
CA THR A 921 -13.22 -4.72 -31.78
C THR A 921 -12.00 -4.32 -32.60
N ALA A 922 -12.20 -3.71 -33.77
CA ALA A 922 -11.11 -3.30 -34.66
C ALA A 922 -11.46 -2.07 -35.49
N SER A 923 -10.44 -1.37 -35.96
CA SER A 923 -10.57 -0.11 -36.73
C SER A 923 -11.18 -0.25 -38.12
N ASP A 924 -11.43 -1.47 -38.59
CA ASP A 924 -12.01 -1.80 -39.89
C ASP A 924 -12.74 -3.14 -39.80
N LYS A 925 -13.85 -3.28 -40.55
CA LYS A 925 -14.67 -4.49 -40.62
C LYS A 925 -13.94 -5.64 -41.33
N VAL A 926 -13.16 -5.37 -42.38
CA VAL A 926 -12.42 -6.43 -43.10
C VAL A 926 -11.28 -6.95 -42.21
N PHE A 927 -10.56 -6.07 -41.54
CA PHE A 927 -9.53 -6.45 -40.57
C PHE A 927 -10.08 -7.18 -39.34
N LEU A 928 -11.26 -6.76 -38.82
CA LEU A 928 -11.96 -7.52 -37.78
C LEU A 928 -12.22 -8.96 -38.23
N GLN A 929 -12.74 -9.14 -39.45
CA GLN A 929 -13.05 -10.45 -40.00
C GLN A 929 -11.79 -11.30 -40.22
N GLN A 930 -10.69 -10.70 -40.68
CA GLN A 930 -9.37 -11.36 -40.80
C GLN A 930 -8.85 -11.91 -39.45
N ILE A 931 -9.04 -11.17 -38.35
CA ILE A 931 -8.70 -11.65 -37.00
C ILE A 931 -9.64 -12.80 -36.58
N ILE A 932 -10.94 -12.65 -36.78
CA ILE A 932 -11.95 -13.67 -36.45
C ILE A 932 -11.66 -14.98 -37.18
N ASP A 933 -11.31 -14.93 -38.46
CA ASP A 933 -11.07 -16.14 -39.26
C ASP A 933 -9.69 -16.76 -38.98
N SER A 934 -8.72 -15.98 -38.49
CA SER A 934 -7.48 -16.54 -37.92
C SER A 934 -7.78 -17.27 -36.60
N LEU A 935 -8.54 -16.65 -35.68
CA LEU A 935 -8.94 -17.27 -34.42
C LEU A 935 -9.79 -18.55 -34.63
N LYS A 936 -10.67 -18.59 -35.64
CA LYS A 936 -11.46 -19.78 -36.00
C LYS A 936 -10.64 -20.94 -36.58
N LYS A 937 -9.49 -20.67 -37.20
CA LYS A 937 -8.59 -21.71 -37.73
C LYS A 937 -7.88 -22.47 -36.61
N GLU A 938 -7.53 -21.78 -35.53
CA GLU A 938 -6.87 -22.35 -34.36
C GLU A 938 -7.87 -22.92 -33.34
N PHE A 939 -8.91 -22.16 -33.00
CA PHE A 939 -9.84 -22.49 -31.91
C PHE A 939 -11.28 -22.69 -32.44
N PRO A 940 -11.94 -23.83 -32.16
CA PRO A 940 -13.31 -24.06 -32.59
C PRO A 940 -14.29 -23.11 -31.89
N MET A 941 -14.87 -22.15 -32.63
CA MET A 941 -15.83 -21.18 -32.09
C MET A 941 -17.26 -21.75 -32.05
N SER A 942 -18.10 -21.26 -31.12
CA SER A 942 -19.54 -21.58 -31.03
C SER A 942 -20.46 -20.41 -31.38
N LYS A 943 -20.08 -19.19 -31.00
CA LYS A 943 -20.74 -17.94 -31.39
C LYS A 943 -19.71 -16.99 -32.00
N SER A 944 -20.14 -16.20 -32.99
CA SER A 944 -19.31 -15.24 -33.71
C SER A 944 -20.21 -14.22 -34.40
N GLY A 945 -20.38 -13.03 -33.82
CA GLY A 945 -21.23 -11.99 -34.40
C GLY A 945 -21.20 -10.69 -33.59
N LYS A 946 -22.08 -9.74 -33.92
CA LYS A 946 -22.24 -8.49 -33.17
C LYS A 946 -22.49 -8.79 -31.68
N LEU A 947 -21.87 -8.01 -30.80
CA LEU A 947 -22.08 -8.07 -29.35
C LEU A 947 -23.58 -8.08 -29.00
N HIS A 948 -24.00 -9.02 -28.13
CA HIS A 948 -25.36 -9.08 -27.60
C HIS A 948 -25.42 -9.53 -26.12
N TYR A 949 -24.57 -10.46 -25.67
CA TYR A 949 -24.60 -11.00 -24.29
C TYR A 949 -23.20 -11.34 -23.76
N PHE A 950 -22.44 -10.35 -23.29
CA PHE A 950 -21.11 -10.57 -22.72
C PHE A 950 -21.20 -10.67 -21.19
N LEU A 951 -20.68 -11.75 -20.58
CA LEU A 951 -20.70 -11.96 -19.12
C LEU A 951 -22.10 -11.85 -18.47
N GLY A 952 -23.14 -12.30 -19.17
CA GLY A 952 -24.53 -12.21 -18.70
C GLY A 952 -25.10 -10.78 -18.65
N VAL A 953 -24.38 -9.79 -19.19
CA VAL A 953 -24.89 -8.44 -19.47
C VAL A 953 -25.41 -8.42 -20.91
N LYS A 954 -26.69 -8.08 -21.10
CA LYS A 954 -27.24 -7.80 -22.43
C LYS A 954 -26.73 -6.46 -22.91
N ALA A 955 -26.36 -6.36 -24.19
CA ALA A 955 -25.90 -5.13 -24.82
C ALA A 955 -26.79 -4.80 -26.01
N ASP A 956 -27.75 -3.90 -25.81
CA ASP A 956 -28.67 -3.42 -26.85
C ASP A 956 -28.10 -2.18 -27.52
N PHE A 957 -27.94 -2.21 -28.85
CA PHE A 957 -27.47 -1.05 -29.61
C PHE A 957 -28.66 -0.13 -29.91
N VAL A 958 -28.61 1.08 -29.37
CA VAL A 958 -29.65 2.12 -29.50
C VAL A 958 -29.14 3.25 -30.39
N ASN A 959 -30.04 4.12 -30.87
CA ASN A 959 -29.64 5.27 -31.67
C ASN A 959 -28.67 6.17 -30.87
N GLY A 960 -27.41 6.21 -31.31
CA GLY A 960 -26.35 6.96 -30.65
C GLY A 960 -25.66 6.27 -29.46
N GLY A 961 -25.85 4.97 -29.20
CA GLY A 961 -25.19 4.32 -28.05
C GLY A 961 -25.39 2.80 -27.88
N ILE A 962 -24.96 2.30 -26.72
CA ILE A 962 -25.22 0.95 -26.22
C ILE A 962 -25.88 1.04 -24.84
N PHE A 963 -26.97 0.30 -24.66
CA PHE A 963 -27.64 0.09 -23.38
C PHE A 963 -27.23 -1.27 -22.79
N LEU A 964 -26.60 -1.25 -21.62
CA LEU A 964 -26.12 -2.44 -20.91
C LEU A 964 -27.12 -2.84 -19.81
N SER A 965 -27.77 -4.00 -19.96
CA SER A 965 -28.88 -4.42 -19.10
C SER A 965 -28.68 -5.82 -18.50
N GLN A 966 -29.06 -5.97 -17.24
CA GLN A 966 -29.14 -7.26 -16.53
C GLN A 966 -30.59 -7.62 -16.15
N LYS A 967 -31.60 -7.10 -16.89
CA LYS A 967 -33.05 -7.28 -16.59
C LYS A 967 -33.44 -8.74 -16.25
N ALA A 968 -33.09 -9.70 -17.10
CA ALA A 968 -33.45 -11.11 -16.89
C ALA A 968 -32.84 -11.70 -15.60
N TYR A 969 -31.63 -11.26 -15.24
CA TYR A 969 -30.97 -11.64 -13.99
C TYR A 969 -31.58 -10.97 -12.76
N ALA A 970 -32.04 -9.71 -12.90
CA ALA A 970 -32.81 -9.02 -11.87
C ALA A 970 -34.18 -9.70 -11.62
N GLU A 971 -34.86 -10.14 -12.68
CA GLU A 971 -36.12 -10.90 -12.60
C GLU A 971 -35.91 -12.29 -11.94
N ASP A 972 -34.81 -12.96 -12.25
CA ASP A 972 -34.40 -14.20 -11.55
C ASP A 972 -34.07 -14.00 -10.06
N ILE A 973 -33.40 -12.91 -9.67
CA ILE A 973 -33.17 -12.57 -8.25
C ILE A 973 -34.50 -12.39 -7.49
N ILE A 974 -35.46 -11.68 -8.10
CA ILE A 974 -36.79 -11.46 -7.50
C ILE A 974 -37.52 -12.82 -7.29
N ARG A 975 -37.43 -13.73 -8.27
CA ARG A 975 -37.99 -15.08 -8.20
C ARG A 975 -37.32 -15.93 -7.11
N ARG A 976 -35.99 -15.97 -7.06
CA ARG A 976 -35.22 -16.69 -6.02
C ARG A 976 -35.46 -16.17 -4.60
N ALA A 977 -35.92 -14.93 -4.47
CA ALA A 977 -36.34 -14.36 -3.19
C ALA A 977 -37.80 -14.65 -2.81
N GLY A 978 -38.62 -15.19 -3.73
CA GLY A 978 -40.07 -15.33 -3.54
C GLY A 978 -40.78 -13.98 -3.47
N MET A 979 -40.30 -12.97 -4.21
CA MET A 979 -40.74 -11.58 -4.11
C MET A 979 -41.39 -11.05 -5.40
N GLU A 980 -41.88 -11.94 -6.28
CA GLU A 980 -42.48 -11.55 -7.56
C GLU A 980 -43.71 -10.63 -7.37
N ASP A 981 -44.54 -10.85 -6.35
CA ASP A 981 -45.72 -9.99 -6.06
C ASP A 981 -45.44 -8.86 -5.04
N CYS A 982 -44.18 -8.58 -4.72
CA CYS A 982 -43.87 -7.55 -3.72
C CYS A 982 -44.19 -6.12 -4.23
N LYS A 983 -44.76 -5.28 -3.36
CA LYS A 983 -44.91 -3.84 -3.65
C LYS A 983 -43.52 -3.21 -3.82
N PRO A 984 -43.26 -2.41 -4.88
CA PRO A 984 -41.95 -1.83 -5.12
C PRO A 984 -41.54 -0.79 -4.05
N CYS A 985 -40.35 -0.22 -4.19
CA CYS A 985 -39.83 0.89 -3.38
C CYS A 985 -39.06 1.87 -4.28
N SER A 986 -39.04 3.16 -3.93
CA SER A 986 -38.38 4.22 -4.73
C SER A 986 -36.87 4.35 -4.47
N THR A 987 -36.38 3.95 -3.30
CA THR A 987 -34.94 3.95 -2.98
C THR A 987 -34.49 2.59 -2.43
N PRO A 988 -33.28 2.11 -2.73
CA PRO A 988 -32.74 0.86 -2.19
C PRO A 988 -32.41 0.96 -0.69
N VAL A 989 -32.33 2.16 -0.13
CA VAL A 989 -31.81 2.45 1.22
C VAL A 989 -32.58 3.59 1.89
N ASP A 990 -32.77 3.50 3.22
CA ASP A 990 -33.36 4.55 4.07
C ASP A 990 -32.33 5.61 4.52
N LEU A 991 -32.82 6.80 4.90
CA LEU A 991 -31.98 7.92 5.35
C LEU A 991 -31.14 7.61 6.61
N LYS A 992 -31.65 6.76 7.52
CA LYS A 992 -31.00 6.35 8.78
C LYS A 992 -30.71 4.85 8.81
N SER A 993 -30.01 4.36 7.79
CA SER A 993 -29.85 2.94 7.42
C SER A 993 -28.57 2.24 7.89
N LYS A 994 -27.76 2.88 8.75
CA LYS A 994 -26.49 2.29 9.21
C LYS A 994 -26.77 1.18 10.24
N LEU A 995 -26.93 -0.05 9.74
CA LEU A 995 -27.17 -1.26 10.55
C LEU A 995 -25.91 -1.66 11.33
N SER A 996 -26.11 -2.20 12.54
CA SER A 996 -25.07 -2.73 13.43
C SER A 996 -24.95 -4.25 13.31
N SER A 997 -23.76 -4.80 13.59
CA SER A 997 -23.50 -6.24 13.70
C SER A 997 -24.42 -6.97 14.67
N ASP A 998 -24.92 -6.29 15.71
CA ASP A 998 -25.60 -6.92 16.84
C ASP A 998 -27.08 -6.52 17.00
N SER A 999 -27.62 -5.81 16.02
CA SER A 999 -29.03 -5.43 15.99
C SER A 999 -29.95 -6.57 15.54
N GLY A 1000 -30.86 -7.00 16.44
CA GLY A 1000 -31.93 -7.95 16.15
C GLY A 1000 -31.54 -9.43 16.17
N GLU A 1001 -32.51 -10.29 15.87
CA GLU A 1001 -32.36 -11.75 15.93
C GLU A 1001 -31.48 -12.30 14.79
N LEU A 1002 -30.67 -13.31 15.09
CA LEU A 1002 -29.85 -14.02 14.10
C LEU A 1002 -30.75 -14.88 13.18
N ILE A 1003 -30.45 -14.91 11.88
CA ILE A 1003 -31.18 -15.78 10.93
C ILE A 1003 -30.67 -17.23 11.09
N PRO A 1004 -31.52 -18.21 11.46
CA PRO A 1004 -31.06 -19.58 11.72
C PRO A 1004 -30.44 -20.29 10.50
N ASN A 1005 -30.90 -19.97 9.30
CA ASN A 1005 -30.32 -20.46 8.05
C ASN A 1005 -29.88 -19.28 7.15
N PRO A 1006 -28.61 -18.88 7.15
CA PRO A 1006 -28.11 -17.76 6.36
C PRO A 1006 -27.93 -18.08 4.86
N THR A 1007 -28.27 -19.29 4.40
CA THR A 1007 -27.99 -19.73 3.02
C THR A 1007 -28.71 -18.87 1.97
N GLN A 1008 -30.02 -18.64 2.13
CA GLN A 1008 -30.78 -17.80 1.20
C GLN A 1008 -30.27 -16.34 1.22
N TYR A 1009 -29.90 -15.83 2.39
CA TYR A 1009 -29.31 -14.50 2.54
C TYR A 1009 -28.00 -14.37 1.74
N ARG A 1010 -27.07 -15.32 1.91
CA ARG A 1010 -25.77 -15.34 1.22
C ARG A 1010 -25.96 -15.47 -0.31
N GLN A 1011 -26.85 -16.34 -0.76
CA GLN A 1011 -27.17 -16.53 -2.18
C GLN A 1011 -27.76 -15.25 -2.83
N LEU A 1012 -28.66 -14.56 -2.14
CA LEU A 1012 -29.26 -13.32 -2.64
C LEU A 1012 -28.28 -12.14 -2.57
N ALA A 1013 -27.50 -12.01 -1.49
CA ALA A 1013 -26.48 -10.95 -1.37
C ALA A 1013 -25.39 -11.08 -2.45
N GLY A 1014 -24.88 -12.30 -2.70
CA GLY A 1014 -23.92 -12.54 -3.78
C GLY A 1014 -24.49 -12.26 -5.18
N ALA A 1015 -25.77 -12.60 -5.41
CA ALA A 1015 -26.42 -12.28 -6.68
C ALA A 1015 -26.66 -10.77 -6.87
N LEU A 1016 -27.05 -10.06 -5.80
CA LEU A 1016 -27.15 -8.60 -5.82
C LEU A 1016 -25.79 -7.92 -6.08
N GLN A 1017 -24.69 -8.50 -5.58
CA GLN A 1017 -23.33 -8.02 -5.86
C GLN A 1017 -22.97 -8.14 -7.35
N TYR A 1018 -23.40 -9.22 -8.02
CA TYR A 1018 -23.22 -9.39 -9.46
C TYR A 1018 -24.07 -8.38 -10.27
N LEU A 1019 -25.28 -8.05 -9.80
CA LEU A 1019 -26.16 -7.08 -10.44
C LEU A 1019 -25.60 -5.63 -10.41
N THR A 1020 -24.64 -5.32 -9.53
CA THR A 1020 -24.00 -3.99 -9.55
C THR A 1020 -23.25 -3.68 -10.85
N PHE A 1021 -22.93 -4.67 -11.69
CA PHE A 1021 -22.19 -4.50 -12.95
C PHE A 1021 -22.86 -3.52 -13.93
N THR A 1022 -24.21 -3.48 -13.98
CA THR A 1022 -24.96 -2.43 -14.70
C THR A 1022 -25.79 -1.55 -13.78
N ARG A 1023 -25.62 -1.65 -12.45
CA ARG A 1023 -26.41 -0.94 -11.43
C ARG A 1023 -25.52 -0.30 -10.35
N PRO A 1024 -24.76 0.76 -10.69
CA PRO A 1024 -24.01 1.53 -9.70
C PRO A 1024 -24.91 2.07 -8.58
N ASP A 1025 -26.17 2.41 -8.90
CA ASP A 1025 -27.18 2.98 -7.99
C ASP A 1025 -27.57 2.10 -6.79
N ILE A 1026 -27.30 0.79 -6.83
CA ILE A 1026 -27.47 -0.11 -5.67
C ILE A 1026 -26.16 -0.44 -4.96
N SER A 1027 -25.00 0.00 -5.45
CA SER A 1027 -23.68 -0.45 -4.99
C SER A 1027 -23.45 -0.21 -3.49
N TYR A 1028 -23.86 0.95 -2.97
CA TYR A 1028 -23.80 1.24 -1.54
C TYR A 1028 -24.67 0.28 -0.72
N ALA A 1029 -25.93 0.13 -1.13
CA ALA A 1029 -26.92 -0.73 -0.49
C ALA A 1029 -26.44 -2.18 -0.38
N VAL A 1030 -25.91 -2.72 -1.50
CA VAL A 1030 -25.41 -4.08 -1.58
C VAL A 1030 -24.14 -4.25 -0.74
N ASN A 1031 -23.21 -3.30 -0.78
CA ASN A 1031 -22.03 -3.35 0.09
C ASN A 1031 -22.39 -3.35 1.58
N GLN A 1032 -23.41 -2.58 2.03
CA GLN A 1032 -23.85 -2.60 3.42
C GLN A 1032 -24.40 -3.98 3.87
N ILE A 1033 -25.17 -4.69 3.03
CA ILE A 1033 -25.63 -6.05 3.37
C ILE A 1033 -24.50 -7.08 3.28
N CYS A 1034 -23.56 -6.92 2.33
CA CYS A 1034 -22.42 -7.82 2.19
C CYS A 1034 -21.49 -7.85 3.42
N LEU A 1035 -21.46 -6.78 4.24
CA LEU A 1035 -20.74 -6.78 5.52
C LEU A 1035 -21.20 -7.89 6.49
N TYR A 1036 -22.45 -8.34 6.39
CA TYR A 1036 -23.08 -9.24 7.37
C TYR A 1036 -23.27 -10.68 6.88
N MET A 1037 -22.71 -11.06 5.74
CA MET A 1037 -22.86 -12.41 5.16
C MET A 1037 -22.41 -13.55 6.08
N HIS A 1038 -21.48 -13.31 7.01
CA HIS A 1038 -21.05 -14.32 7.98
C HIS A 1038 -22.19 -14.70 8.96
N ALA A 1039 -22.78 -13.71 9.63
CA ALA A 1039 -23.79 -13.88 10.67
C ALA A 1039 -24.94 -12.86 10.49
N PRO A 1040 -25.79 -13.02 9.46
CA PRO A 1040 -26.85 -12.06 9.15
C PRO A 1040 -28.00 -12.15 10.16
N ARG A 1041 -28.57 -10.99 10.50
CA ARG A 1041 -29.69 -10.79 11.41
C ARG A 1041 -30.94 -10.27 10.67
N GLN A 1042 -32.11 -10.33 11.31
CA GLN A 1042 -33.38 -9.91 10.70
C GLN A 1042 -33.36 -8.49 10.11
N PRO A 1043 -32.79 -7.45 10.75
CA PRO A 1043 -32.67 -6.12 10.15
C PRO A 1043 -31.82 -6.11 8.87
N HIS A 1044 -30.76 -6.92 8.81
CA HIS A 1044 -29.94 -7.09 7.61
C HIS A 1044 -30.75 -7.73 6.47
N TYR A 1045 -31.66 -8.67 6.78
CA TYR A 1045 -32.53 -9.30 5.77
C TYR A 1045 -33.67 -8.38 5.33
N GLN A 1046 -34.20 -7.54 6.21
CA GLN A 1046 -35.16 -6.49 5.86
C GLN A 1046 -34.55 -5.48 4.88
N ALA A 1047 -33.29 -5.07 5.08
CA ALA A 1047 -32.56 -4.22 4.14
C ALA A 1047 -32.31 -4.92 2.78
N LEU A 1048 -31.91 -6.19 2.78
CA LEU A 1048 -31.79 -6.99 1.55
C LEU A 1048 -33.13 -7.06 0.79
N LYS A 1049 -34.25 -7.31 1.51
CA LYS A 1049 -35.59 -7.29 0.93
C LYS A 1049 -35.99 -5.90 0.40
N ARG A 1050 -35.55 -4.79 1.01
CA ARG A 1050 -35.76 -3.43 0.47
C ARG A 1050 -35.05 -3.26 -0.88
N ILE A 1051 -33.81 -3.70 -1.01
CA ILE A 1051 -33.05 -3.65 -2.27
C ILE A 1051 -33.80 -4.43 -3.37
N ILE A 1052 -34.34 -5.62 -3.06
CA ILE A 1052 -35.15 -6.40 -4.01
C ILE A 1052 -36.47 -5.69 -4.37
N ARG A 1053 -37.15 -5.03 -3.42
CA ARG A 1053 -38.32 -4.18 -3.72
C ARG A 1053 -37.99 -2.99 -4.62
N TYR A 1054 -36.82 -2.38 -4.46
CA TYR A 1054 -36.35 -1.32 -5.36
C TYR A 1054 -36.05 -1.86 -6.77
N ILE A 1055 -35.41 -3.03 -6.86
CA ILE A 1055 -35.16 -3.71 -8.14
C ILE A 1055 -36.47 -4.14 -8.81
N LYS A 1056 -37.49 -4.60 -8.08
CA LYS A 1056 -38.83 -4.90 -8.63
C LYS A 1056 -39.45 -3.69 -9.35
N GLY A 1057 -39.28 -2.49 -8.80
CA GLY A 1057 -39.73 -1.24 -9.43
C GLY A 1057 -38.83 -0.76 -10.58
N THR A 1058 -37.54 -1.10 -10.56
CA THR A 1058 -36.53 -0.61 -11.53
C THR A 1058 -35.93 -1.71 -12.40
N LYS A 1059 -36.64 -2.82 -12.61
CA LYS A 1059 -36.12 -4.05 -13.25
C LYS A 1059 -35.62 -3.86 -14.69
N GLY A 1060 -36.17 -2.87 -15.40
CA GLY A 1060 -35.75 -2.50 -16.75
C GLY A 1060 -34.55 -1.55 -16.81
N HIS A 1061 -34.10 -0.97 -15.68
CA HIS A 1061 -33.00 -0.02 -15.70
C HIS A 1061 -31.65 -0.70 -15.91
N GLY A 1062 -30.79 -0.05 -16.70
CA GLY A 1062 -29.43 -0.47 -17.04
C GLY A 1062 -28.53 0.75 -17.25
N LEU A 1063 -27.27 0.50 -17.59
CA LEU A 1063 -26.26 1.55 -17.83
C LEU A 1063 -26.26 1.96 -19.30
N GLN A 1064 -26.44 3.25 -19.58
CA GLN A 1064 -26.39 3.79 -20.94
C GLN A 1064 -24.99 4.35 -21.24
N LEU A 1065 -24.40 3.90 -22.36
CA LEU A 1065 -23.16 4.44 -22.94
C LEU A 1065 -23.52 5.13 -24.26
N LEU A 1066 -23.22 6.42 -24.38
CA LEU A 1066 -23.54 7.25 -25.54
C LEU A 1066 -22.28 7.50 -26.40
N LYS A 1067 -22.44 7.76 -27.69
CA LYS A 1067 -21.33 8.17 -28.56
C LYS A 1067 -20.85 9.57 -28.16
N GLY A 1068 -19.61 9.66 -27.65
CA GLY A 1068 -19.01 10.90 -27.17
C GLY A 1068 -17.54 11.07 -27.56
N LYS A 1069 -16.89 12.12 -27.04
CA LYS A 1069 -15.45 12.34 -27.20
C LYS A 1069 -14.67 11.72 -26.02
N VAL A 1070 -13.56 11.06 -26.35
CA VAL A 1070 -12.63 10.44 -25.38
C VAL A 1070 -11.42 11.37 -25.20
N ASP A 1071 -11.66 12.56 -24.65
CA ASP A 1071 -10.63 13.61 -24.48
C ASP A 1071 -10.53 14.16 -23.04
N GLN A 1072 -11.46 13.80 -22.16
CA GLN A 1072 -11.49 14.23 -20.76
C GLN A 1072 -11.89 13.08 -19.81
N LEU A 1073 -11.27 13.08 -18.63
CA LEU A 1073 -11.67 12.27 -17.48
C LEU A 1073 -12.16 13.19 -16.36
N THR A 1074 -13.33 12.89 -15.82
CA THR A 1074 -13.97 13.64 -14.73
C THR A 1074 -14.41 12.65 -13.66
N ALA A 1075 -14.12 12.92 -12.39
CA ALA A 1075 -14.47 12.04 -11.28
C ALA A 1075 -15.12 12.81 -10.13
N TYR A 1076 -15.95 12.11 -9.35
CA TYR A 1076 -16.58 12.60 -8.12
C TYR A 1076 -16.20 11.66 -6.98
N THR A 1077 -15.97 12.21 -5.79
CA THR A 1077 -15.64 11.45 -4.57
C THR A 1077 -16.25 12.08 -3.33
N ASP A 1078 -16.75 11.23 -2.44
CA ASP A 1078 -17.39 11.56 -1.14
C ASP A 1078 -17.03 10.48 -0.11
N ALA A 1079 -17.09 10.79 1.19
CA ALA A 1079 -16.86 9.83 2.25
C ALA A 1079 -17.73 10.08 3.50
N ASP A 1080 -18.52 9.07 3.90
CA ASP A 1080 -19.15 9.15 5.22
C ASP A 1080 -18.07 9.26 6.31
N TRP A 1081 -18.29 10.09 7.35
CA TRP A 1081 -17.36 10.16 8.47
C TRP A 1081 -17.77 9.22 9.60
N GLY A 1082 -17.05 8.10 9.70
CA GLY A 1082 -17.29 7.07 10.72
C GLY A 1082 -18.70 6.47 10.67
N GLY A 1083 -19.30 6.33 9.49
CA GLY A 1083 -20.69 5.89 9.33
C GLY A 1083 -20.97 4.45 9.74
N CYS A 1084 -19.96 3.58 9.79
CA CYS A 1084 -20.15 2.23 10.35
C CYS A 1084 -20.31 2.30 11.88
N PRO A 1085 -21.43 1.83 12.46
CA PRO A 1085 -21.69 2.00 13.89
C PRO A 1085 -20.68 1.22 14.75
N ASP A 1086 -20.40 -0.03 14.38
CA ASP A 1086 -19.61 -0.96 15.21
C ASP A 1086 -18.11 -0.66 15.14
N SER A 1087 -17.59 -0.34 13.95
CA SER A 1087 -16.14 -0.15 13.73
C SER A 1087 -15.70 1.31 13.68
N ARG A 1088 -16.64 2.26 13.63
CA ARG A 1088 -16.42 3.70 13.41
C ARG A 1088 -15.56 4.03 12.16
N ARG A 1089 -15.44 3.07 11.23
CA ARG A 1089 -14.77 3.27 9.93
C ARG A 1089 -15.70 3.98 8.95
N SER A 1090 -15.09 4.78 8.09
CA SER A 1090 -15.75 5.54 7.03
C SER A 1090 -16.11 4.68 5.82
N THR A 1091 -17.08 5.09 5.01
CA THR A 1091 -17.37 4.54 3.67
C THR A 1091 -17.04 5.58 2.61
N SER A 1092 -16.07 5.28 1.73
CA SER A 1092 -15.76 6.14 0.57
C SER A 1092 -16.49 5.65 -0.68
N GLY A 1093 -16.98 6.62 -1.44
CA GLY A 1093 -17.66 6.45 -2.70
C GLY A 1093 -16.98 7.24 -3.82
N TYR A 1094 -16.93 6.68 -5.03
CA TYR A 1094 -16.54 7.44 -6.22
C TYR A 1094 -17.25 6.97 -7.49
N CYS A 1095 -17.34 7.87 -8.47
CA CYS A 1095 -17.62 7.56 -9.87
C CYS A 1095 -16.63 8.30 -10.80
N VAL A 1096 -16.27 7.67 -11.92
CA VAL A 1096 -15.35 8.20 -12.93
C VAL A 1096 -15.99 8.11 -14.30
N TYR A 1097 -16.07 9.27 -14.96
CA TYR A 1097 -16.60 9.47 -16.29
C TYR A 1097 -15.47 9.69 -17.30
N LEU A 1098 -15.62 9.10 -18.48
CA LEU A 1098 -14.81 9.31 -19.67
C LEU A 1098 -15.69 10.02 -20.71
N GLY A 1099 -15.35 11.27 -21.04
CA GLY A 1099 -16.32 12.18 -21.66
C GLY A 1099 -17.58 12.29 -20.79
N GLY A 1100 -18.73 11.85 -21.32
CA GLY A 1100 -20.00 11.74 -20.58
C GLY A 1100 -20.33 10.35 -20.04
N ASN A 1101 -19.52 9.32 -20.30
CA ASN A 1101 -19.84 7.92 -20.03
C ASN A 1101 -19.24 7.41 -18.71
N LEU A 1102 -20.02 6.69 -17.92
CA LEU A 1102 -19.61 6.20 -16.60
C LEU A 1102 -18.77 4.90 -16.68
N VAL A 1103 -17.43 5.05 -16.68
CA VAL A 1103 -16.46 3.95 -16.90
C VAL A 1103 -15.91 3.29 -15.64
N SER A 1104 -15.99 3.93 -14.46
CA SER A 1104 -15.69 3.26 -13.18
C SER A 1104 -16.49 3.82 -12.00
N TRP A 1105 -16.65 3.03 -10.95
CA TRP A 1105 -17.26 3.42 -9.67
C TRP A 1105 -16.82 2.50 -8.53
N SER A 1106 -16.99 2.96 -7.29
CA SER A 1106 -16.76 2.15 -6.08
C SER A 1106 -17.60 2.67 -4.91
N SER A 1107 -17.99 1.75 -4.03
CA SER A 1107 -18.50 2.03 -2.68
C SER A 1107 -17.79 1.06 -1.74
N LYS A 1108 -16.86 1.53 -0.89
CA LYS A 1108 -16.05 0.66 -0.01
C LYS A 1108 -15.85 1.27 1.37
N ARG A 1109 -15.96 0.45 2.41
CA ARG A 1109 -15.56 0.81 3.78
C ARG A 1109 -14.04 0.94 3.84
N GLN A 1110 -13.55 2.07 4.35
CA GLN A 1110 -12.12 2.33 4.54
C GLN A 1110 -11.48 1.28 5.46
N GLN A 1111 -10.23 0.93 5.20
CA GLN A 1111 -9.48 -0.04 6.02
C GLN A 1111 -9.10 0.53 7.39
N THR A 1112 -8.86 1.85 7.47
CA THR A 1112 -8.51 2.59 8.68
C THR A 1112 -9.70 3.42 9.19
N VAL A 1113 -9.62 3.86 10.46
CA VAL A 1113 -10.58 4.82 11.03
C VAL A 1113 -10.07 6.23 10.76
N SER A 1114 -10.93 7.09 10.21
CA SER A 1114 -10.60 8.49 9.92
C SER A 1114 -10.90 9.39 11.11
N ARG A 1115 -9.89 10.12 11.60
CA ARG A 1115 -9.95 10.94 12.82
C ARG A 1115 -10.67 12.27 12.62
N SER A 1116 -10.91 12.67 11.36
CA SER A 1116 -11.78 13.79 10.98
C SER A 1116 -12.51 13.50 9.67
N SER A 1117 -13.54 14.28 9.35
CA SER A 1117 -14.23 14.22 8.05
C SER A 1117 -13.27 14.55 6.89
N ALA A 1118 -12.47 15.61 7.02
CA ALA A 1118 -11.48 15.98 6.00
C ALA A 1118 -10.45 14.87 5.71
N GLU A 1119 -10.12 14.02 6.70
CA GLU A 1119 -9.27 12.83 6.51
C GLU A 1119 -10.00 11.71 5.76
N ALA A 1120 -11.28 11.47 6.08
CA ALA A 1120 -12.09 10.48 5.37
C ALA A 1120 -12.23 10.86 3.90
N GLU A 1121 -12.50 12.14 3.63
CA GLU A 1121 -12.64 12.71 2.29
C GLU A 1121 -11.33 12.69 1.51
N TYR A 1122 -10.22 13.06 2.14
CA TYR A 1122 -8.91 13.01 1.47
C TYR A 1122 -8.50 11.58 1.10
N ARG A 1123 -8.86 10.58 1.91
CA ARG A 1123 -8.73 9.16 1.51
C ARG A 1123 -9.63 8.81 0.35
N GLY A 1124 -10.83 9.39 0.24
CA GLY A 1124 -11.67 9.30 -0.97
C GLY A 1124 -10.94 9.84 -2.21
N VAL A 1125 -10.41 11.07 -2.12
CA VAL A 1125 -9.60 11.71 -3.17
C VAL A 1125 -8.40 10.85 -3.58
N ALA A 1126 -7.63 10.32 -2.63
CA ALA A 1126 -6.49 9.44 -2.93
C ALA A 1126 -6.90 8.16 -3.67
N ASN A 1127 -7.99 7.50 -3.25
CA ASN A 1127 -8.52 6.31 -3.91
C ASN A 1127 -8.96 6.60 -5.36
N VAL A 1128 -9.70 7.69 -5.61
CA VAL A 1128 -10.15 8.02 -6.97
C VAL A 1128 -9.02 8.55 -7.85
N VAL A 1129 -8.00 9.20 -7.28
CA VAL A 1129 -6.77 9.58 -8.02
C VAL A 1129 -5.95 8.36 -8.43
N ALA A 1130 -5.89 7.31 -7.61
CA ALA A 1130 -5.27 6.04 -7.99
C ALA A 1130 -6.02 5.35 -9.15
N GLU A 1131 -7.35 5.31 -9.08
CA GLU A 1131 -8.20 4.79 -10.17
C GLU A 1131 -8.01 5.62 -11.47
N LEU A 1132 -7.98 6.95 -11.37
CA LEU A 1132 -7.71 7.84 -12.51
C LEU A 1132 -6.32 7.60 -13.11
N CYS A 1133 -5.28 7.37 -12.30
CA CYS A 1133 -3.96 7.03 -12.81
C CYS A 1133 -3.98 5.71 -13.59
N TRP A 1134 -4.71 4.69 -13.10
CA TRP A 1134 -4.87 3.43 -13.80
C TRP A 1134 -5.65 3.58 -15.12
N ILE A 1135 -6.76 4.32 -15.12
CA ILE A 1135 -7.55 4.57 -16.34
C ILE A 1135 -6.76 5.41 -17.37
N ARG A 1136 -5.97 6.41 -16.93
CA ARG A 1136 -5.07 7.19 -17.82
C ARG A 1136 -4.02 6.29 -18.49
N ASN A 1137 -3.44 5.33 -17.76
CA ASN A 1137 -2.50 4.36 -18.31
C ASN A 1137 -3.17 3.39 -19.30
N LEU A 1138 -4.38 2.90 -18.99
CA LEU A 1138 -5.17 2.08 -19.91
C LEU A 1138 -5.48 2.83 -21.21
N LEU A 1139 -5.88 4.11 -21.14
CA LEU A 1139 -6.18 4.93 -22.31
C LEU A 1139 -4.92 5.33 -23.11
N LEU A 1140 -3.76 5.46 -22.45
CA LEU A 1140 -2.46 5.57 -23.11
C LEU A 1140 -2.14 4.33 -23.95
N GLU A 1141 -2.35 3.12 -23.41
CA GLU A 1141 -2.17 1.84 -24.11
C GLU A 1141 -3.18 1.67 -25.27
N LEU A 1142 -4.45 2.09 -25.08
CA LEU A 1142 -5.48 2.15 -26.12
C LEU A 1142 -5.27 3.30 -27.15
N GLY A 1143 -4.18 4.08 -27.02
CA GLY A 1143 -3.85 5.14 -27.99
C GLY A 1143 -4.81 6.34 -27.99
N CYS A 1144 -5.51 6.58 -26.89
CA CYS A 1144 -6.33 7.76 -26.61
C CYS A 1144 -5.80 8.52 -25.36
N PRO A 1145 -4.56 9.07 -25.42
CA PRO A 1145 -3.95 9.77 -24.29
C PRO A 1145 -4.76 11.00 -23.87
N ILE A 1146 -5.20 11.04 -22.61
CA ILE A 1146 -5.90 12.18 -22.03
C ILE A 1146 -4.87 13.29 -21.70
N THR A 1147 -4.72 14.25 -22.61
CA THR A 1147 -3.77 15.37 -22.47
C THR A 1147 -4.21 16.40 -21.42
N LYS A 1148 -5.51 16.51 -21.17
CA LYS A 1148 -6.09 17.39 -20.13
C LYS A 1148 -5.82 16.84 -18.72
N ALA A 1149 -5.76 17.74 -17.74
CA ALA A 1149 -5.81 17.38 -16.33
C ALA A 1149 -7.16 16.71 -16.00
N SER A 1150 -7.13 15.58 -15.29
CA SER A 1150 -8.35 14.90 -14.84
C SER A 1150 -8.98 15.66 -13.68
N LEU A 1151 -10.27 16.01 -13.80
CA LEU A 1151 -10.99 16.75 -12.76
C LEU A 1151 -11.46 15.79 -11.66
N VAL A 1152 -11.24 16.16 -10.40
CA VAL A 1152 -11.74 15.42 -9.21
C VAL A 1152 -12.60 16.37 -8.39
N TYR A 1153 -13.90 16.12 -8.35
CA TYR A 1153 -14.87 16.86 -7.57
C TYR A 1153 -15.03 16.27 -6.17
N CYS A 1154 -14.89 17.12 -5.15
CA CYS A 1154 -15.10 16.81 -3.74
C CYS A 1154 -15.73 18.03 -3.05
N ASP A 1155 -16.77 17.85 -2.25
CA ASP A 1155 -17.47 18.92 -1.53
C ASP A 1155 -16.76 19.34 -0.24
N ASN A 1156 -15.77 18.57 0.22
CA ASN A 1156 -14.98 18.95 1.38
C ASN A 1156 -13.86 19.95 1.03
N ILE A 1157 -14.13 21.25 1.24
CA ILE A 1157 -13.19 22.36 1.03
C ILE A 1157 -11.83 22.12 1.71
N SER A 1158 -11.79 21.47 2.88
CA SER A 1158 -10.51 21.18 3.57
C SER A 1158 -9.70 20.10 2.85
N ALA A 1159 -10.34 19.07 2.30
CA ALA A 1159 -9.67 18.07 1.47
C ALA A 1159 -9.16 18.67 0.15
N VAL A 1160 -9.97 19.52 -0.51
CA VAL A 1160 -9.54 20.29 -1.69
C VAL A 1160 -8.32 21.15 -1.37
N TYR A 1161 -8.35 21.95 -0.28
CA TYR A 1161 -7.21 22.79 0.12
C TYR A 1161 -5.93 22.00 0.40
N LEU A 1162 -6.04 20.84 1.06
CA LEU A 1162 -4.91 19.95 1.35
C LEU A 1162 -4.23 19.40 0.08
N SER A 1163 -4.95 19.30 -1.04
CA SER A 1163 -4.38 18.81 -2.32
C SER A 1163 -3.50 19.83 -3.04
N HIS A 1164 -3.64 21.13 -2.73
CA HIS A 1164 -2.89 22.21 -3.36
C HIS A 1164 -1.79 22.81 -2.46
N ASN A 1165 -2.02 22.95 -1.15
CA ASN A 1165 -1.12 23.69 -0.26
C ASN A 1165 -0.21 22.79 0.60
N PRO A 1166 1.12 22.87 0.50
CA PRO A 1166 2.04 21.99 1.23
C PRO A 1166 2.03 22.21 2.75
N VAL A 1167 1.81 23.45 3.19
CA VAL A 1167 2.07 23.97 4.55
C VAL A 1167 1.40 23.17 5.69
N LYS A 1168 0.20 22.63 5.49
CA LYS A 1168 -0.56 21.93 6.56
C LYS A 1168 -0.12 20.47 6.75
N HIS A 1169 1.06 20.27 7.35
CA HIS A 1169 1.61 18.95 7.73
C HIS A 1169 1.23 18.49 9.15
N GLN A 1170 1.20 19.42 10.12
CA GLN A 1170 1.20 19.08 11.55
C GLN A 1170 0.03 18.17 12.01
N ARG A 1171 -1.14 18.25 11.36
CA ARG A 1171 -2.37 17.52 11.75
C ARG A 1171 -2.66 16.26 10.92
N THR A 1172 -1.80 15.90 9.96
CA THR A 1172 -2.13 14.93 8.88
C THR A 1172 -1.11 13.81 8.69
N LYS A 1173 -0.14 13.65 9.60
CA LYS A 1173 0.96 12.65 9.52
C LYS A 1173 0.51 11.20 9.28
N HIS A 1174 -0.71 10.84 9.70
CA HIS A 1174 -1.31 9.51 9.53
C HIS A 1174 -2.10 9.33 8.20
N VAL A 1175 -1.99 10.30 7.29
CA VAL A 1175 -2.39 10.24 5.86
C VAL A 1175 -1.30 10.87 4.97
N GLU A 1176 -0.05 10.91 5.44
CA GLU A 1176 1.03 11.61 4.75
C GLU A 1176 1.33 11.03 3.35
N LEU A 1177 1.26 9.71 3.19
CA LEU A 1177 1.46 9.05 1.89
C LEU A 1177 0.33 9.39 0.90
N ASP A 1178 -0.93 9.38 1.34
CA ASP A 1178 -2.09 9.80 0.54
C ASP A 1178 -1.91 11.25 0.04
N ILE A 1179 -1.45 12.13 0.94
CA ILE A 1179 -1.21 13.55 0.67
C ILE A 1179 -0.09 13.79 -0.33
N HIS A 1180 1.08 13.14 -0.15
CA HIS A 1180 2.17 13.28 -1.11
C HIS A 1180 1.80 12.71 -2.48
N PHE A 1181 1.13 11.56 -2.53
CA PHE A 1181 0.66 10.95 -3.78
C PHE A 1181 -0.29 11.85 -4.57
N VAL A 1182 -1.34 12.40 -3.92
CA VAL A 1182 -2.30 13.30 -4.60
C VAL A 1182 -1.61 14.60 -5.02
N ARG A 1183 -0.79 15.21 -4.15
CA ARG A 1183 -0.03 16.44 -4.46
C ARG A 1183 0.92 16.25 -5.64
N GLU A 1184 1.58 15.10 -5.75
CA GLU A 1184 2.46 14.78 -6.88
C GLU A 1184 1.69 14.82 -8.21
N LYS A 1185 0.51 14.19 -8.28
CA LYS A 1185 -0.30 14.19 -9.52
C LYS A 1185 -0.94 15.54 -9.83
N VAL A 1186 -1.17 16.38 -8.82
CA VAL A 1186 -1.59 17.79 -8.99
C VAL A 1186 -0.43 18.66 -9.48
N ALA A 1187 0.77 18.51 -8.90
CA ALA A 1187 1.96 19.28 -9.29
C ALA A 1187 2.47 18.96 -10.70
N ILE A 1188 2.35 17.71 -11.14
CA ILE A 1188 2.64 17.29 -12.53
C ILE A 1188 1.50 17.71 -13.50
N GLY A 1189 0.39 18.28 -12.99
CA GLY A 1189 -0.75 18.75 -13.80
C GLY A 1189 -1.62 17.63 -14.36
N GLN A 1190 -1.46 16.39 -13.90
CA GLN A 1190 -2.27 15.25 -14.37
C GLN A 1190 -3.68 15.24 -13.76
N VAL A 1191 -3.83 15.84 -12.57
CA VAL A 1191 -5.07 15.89 -11.80
C VAL A 1191 -5.33 17.32 -11.32
N LYS A 1192 -6.60 17.74 -11.26
CA LYS A 1192 -7.02 18.96 -10.57
C LYS A 1192 -8.20 18.65 -9.65
N VAL A 1193 -7.98 18.75 -8.33
CA VAL A 1193 -9.04 18.61 -7.33
C VAL A 1193 -9.77 19.95 -7.18
N VAL A 1194 -11.10 19.92 -7.25
CA VAL A 1194 -11.99 21.09 -7.31
C VAL A 1194 -13.19 20.89 -6.38
N HIS A 1195 -13.67 21.98 -5.77
CA HIS A 1195 -14.87 21.95 -4.94
C HIS A 1195 -16.15 21.76 -5.78
N VAL A 1196 -17.10 20.97 -5.27
CA VAL A 1196 -18.47 20.85 -5.83
C VAL A 1196 -19.51 21.02 -4.72
N PRO A 1197 -20.67 21.69 -4.93
CA PRO A 1197 -21.74 21.70 -3.95
C PRO A 1197 -22.33 20.30 -3.74
N CYS A 1198 -22.76 19.95 -2.52
CA CYS A 1198 -23.35 18.63 -2.21
C CYS A 1198 -24.57 18.29 -3.09
N SER A 1199 -25.34 19.28 -3.54
CA SER A 1199 -26.46 19.09 -4.48
C SER A 1199 -26.06 18.63 -5.88
N LEU A 1200 -24.76 18.64 -6.21
CA LEU A 1200 -24.15 18.15 -7.45
C LEU A 1200 -23.08 17.07 -7.17
N GLN A 1201 -22.97 16.59 -5.93
CA GLN A 1201 -22.02 15.56 -5.52
C GLN A 1201 -22.56 14.16 -5.85
N TYR A 1202 -22.38 13.72 -7.10
CA TYR A 1202 -22.89 12.42 -7.56
C TYR A 1202 -22.28 11.22 -6.80
N ALA A 1203 -21.20 11.40 -6.04
CA ALA A 1203 -20.61 10.34 -5.23
C ALA A 1203 -21.42 9.99 -3.96
N ASP A 1204 -22.31 10.86 -3.48
CA ASP A 1204 -23.16 10.68 -2.30
C ASP A 1204 -23.93 9.35 -2.30
N ILE A 1205 -24.40 8.93 -3.47
CA ILE A 1205 -25.17 7.68 -3.67
C ILE A 1205 -24.37 6.41 -3.35
N PHE A 1206 -23.04 6.54 -3.22
CA PHE A 1206 -22.11 5.46 -2.87
C PHE A 1206 -21.75 5.40 -1.36
N THR A 1207 -22.25 6.31 -0.53
CA THR A 1207 -21.83 6.42 0.90
C THR A 1207 -22.99 6.49 1.91
N LYS A 1208 -24.13 7.07 1.52
CA LYS A 1208 -25.25 7.40 2.41
C LYS A 1208 -26.61 7.22 1.72
N GLY A 1209 -27.67 7.10 2.52
CA GLY A 1209 -29.04 7.00 2.02
C GLY A 1209 -29.60 8.39 1.72
N LEU A 1210 -30.15 8.59 0.52
CA LEU A 1210 -30.57 9.91 0.02
C LEU A 1210 -32.10 10.05 -0.08
N PRO A 1211 -32.65 11.29 -0.01
CA PRO A 1211 -34.06 11.53 -0.30
C PRO A 1211 -34.44 11.12 -1.73
N THR A 1212 -35.65 10.60 -1.93
CA THR A 1212 -36.08 10.00 -3.22
C THR A 1212 -35.72 10.83 -4.45
N LYS A 1213 -36.07 12.13 -4.46
CA LYS A 1213 -35.82 13.02 -5.60
C LYS A 1213 -34.31 13.15 -5.91
N LEU A 1214 -33.49 13.44 -4.91
CA LEU A 1214 -32.03 13.55 -5.06
C LEU A 1214 -31.39 12.22 -5.49
N PHE A 1215 -31.89 11.10 -4.97
CA PHE A 1215 -31.47 9.75 -5.37
C PHE A 1215 -31.81 9.47 -6.85
N GLU A 1216 -33.00 9.83 -7.31
CA GLU A 1216 -33.44 9.64 -8.70
C GLU A 1216 -32.67 10.54 -9.67
N ASP A 1217 -32.36 11.78 -9.26
CA ASP A 1217 -31.54 12.71 -10.05
C ASP A 1217 -30.09 12.21 -10.15
N PHE A 1218 -29.45 11.82 -9.05
CA PHE A 1218 -28.08 11.26 -9.07
C PHE A 1218 -27.99 9.92 -9.81
N ARG A 1219 -28.99 9.02 -9.69
CA ARG A 1219 -29.10 7.81 -10.51
C ARG A 1219 -29.14 8.15 -12.01
N SER A 1220 -29.87 9.21 -12.37
CA SER A 1220 -29.99 9.67 -13.76
C SER A 1220 -28.70 10.31 -14.29
N SER A 1221 -27.92 10.97 -13.41
CA SER A 1221 -26.55 11.44 -13.71
C SER A 1221 -25.54 10.30 -13.84
N LEU A 1222 -25.67 9.21 -13.08
CA LEU A 1222 -24.89 7.97 -13.25
C LEU A 1222 -25.25 7.16 -14.53
N THR A 1223 -25.98 7.75 -15.48
CA THR A 1223 -26.51 7.11 -16.70
C THR A 1223 -27.31 5.81 -16.48
N VAL A 1224 -27.88 5.60 -15.27
CA VAL A 1224 -28.76 4.46 -14.98
C VAL A 1224 -30.22 4.84 -15.24
N ARG A 1225 -30.74 4.41 -16.40
CA ARG A 1225 -32.07 4.81 -16.90
C ARG A 1225 -32.84 3.61 -17.46
N SER A 1226 -34.14 3.78 -17.72
CA SER A 1226 -34.96 2.86 -18.53
C SER A 1226 -34.55 3.00 -20.01
N PRO A 1227 -34.60 1.94 -20.85
CA PRO A 1227 -34.15 2.03 -22.24
C PRO A 1227 -34.89 3.10 -23.07
N ASP A 1228 -36.17 3.33 -22.77
CA ASP A 1228 -37.05 4.24 -23.51
C ASP A 1228 -37.02 5.69 -22.98
N ALA A 1229 -36.17 6.00 -22.00
CA ALA A 1229 -36.13 7.31 -21.36
C ALA A 1229 -35.28 8.31 -22.17
N PRO A 1230 -35.85 9.46 -22.63
CA PRO A 1230 -35.08 10.46 -23.35
C PRO A 1230 -33.99 11.09 -22.47
N THR A 1231 -32.92 11.55 -23.09
CA THR A 1231 -31.78 12.18 -22.43
C THR A 1231 -32.10 13.60 -21.97
N ALA A 1232 -32.77 13.71 -20.82
CA ALA A 1232 -32.73 14.95 -20.03
C ALA A 1232 -31.27 15.22 -19.61
N GLY A 1233 -30.76 16.40 -20.00
CA GLY A 1233 -29.40 16.86 -19.78
C GLY A 1233 -28.41 16.41 -20.86
N GLY A 1234 -28.27 17.24 -21.91
CA GLY A 1234 -27.24 17.18 -22.94
C GLY A 1234 -26.97 18.59 -23.46
#